data_AF-A0AA85BBQ2-F1
#
_entry.id   AF-A0AA85BBQ2-F1
#
_cell.length_a   1.000
_cell.length_b   1.000
_cell.length_c   1.000
_cell.angle_alpha   90.00
_cell.angle_beta   90.00
_cell.angle_gamma   90.00
#
_symmetry.space_group_name_H-M   'P 1'
#
loop_
_entity.id
_entity.type
_entity.pdbx_description
1 polymer ?
#
loop_
_entity_poly.entity_id
_entity_poly.type
_entity_poly.pdbx_seq_one_letter_code
_entity_poly.pdbx_strand_id
1 'polypeptide(L)'
;MVYGPGSTPSSIAAAAALAVKRRSRWDETPLKAGSTPGGLTPSQTPGSFTPSSAMGGITPGATPGGFNAASAFTPSGTTPTGLRAMAMATPNFGSAAITIPGAGIPMTPEQLQVYAWQKEIDDRNRPLTDEDLDELLPPGYKIMPPPAGYVPIRTPAHRLVATPTPMIGGTPMGFRIGTPDIGTTAGFGMNATGGNAAALGDMQPKGANLPMMRPDDLQYFDKLLQDVDEDTLPPEEARERKIMTFLLKIKNGTPPMRKSALRQITEKAREFGAGPLFKQILPLLMSPTLEDQERHLLVKVIDRILYKLDDLVRPFVHKILVVIEPLLIDEDYYARVEGREIISNLAKAAGLATMISTMRPDIDNMDEYVRNTTARAFAVVASALGIPSLLPFLKAVCKSKKSWQARHTGIKIVQQISILMGCAILPHLRSLVEIIEHGLVDEQQKVRTITALALAALAEAATPYGIESFDSVLEPLWRGIRTHRGKGLAAFLKAIGYLIPLMDAEYANYYTREVMLILIREFQSPDEEMKKIVLKVVKQCCATDGVEPDYIKSEILPPFFRSFWTQRMALDRRNYRQLVDTTVEIANKVGAADIISRIVDDLKDESEPYRKMVMETIEKVMSALGSTEVDARLEEQLIDGILYAFQEQSTEDAVMLIGFGTIVQSLGKRVKPYLPQICGTILWRLNNKSAKVRQQAADLISRIAGVMKVCQEEKLMGHLGVVLYEYLGEEYPEVLGSILGALKAIVNVIGMTKMTPPIKELLPRLTPILKNRHEKVEENCIDLVGRIADRGSEYVSSREWMRICFELLELLKAHKKSIRRATVNTFGYIAKAIGPHDVLATLLNNLKVQERQNRVCTTVAIAIVAETCSPFTVLPGLMNEYRVPELNVQNGVLKSLAFMFEYIGEMSKDYIYAVTPLLEDALMDR
;
A
#
# COMPACT_ATOMS: atom_id res chain seq x y z
N MET A 1 22.78 66.13 29.77
CA MET A 1 23.90 65.55 30.52
C MET A 1 24.11 64.14 30.00
N VAL A 2 25.28 63.58 29.72
CA VAL A 2 26.69 64.01 29.56
C VAL A 2 27.49 62.67 29.53
N TYR A 3 28.57 62.59 28.74
CA TYR A 3 29.50 61.44 28.56
C TYR A 3 29.03 60.14 27.86
N GLY A 4 29.63 59.87 26.68
CA GLY A 4 30.66 58.81 26.56
C GLY A 4 32.05 59.48 26.43
N PRO A 5 33.15 58.82 26.01
CA PRO A 5 33.37 57.40 25.65
C PRO A 5 34.65 56.77 26.30
N GLY A 6 35.10 55.59 25.84
CA GLY A 6 36.45 55.01 26.10
C GLY A 6 36.49 53.47 26.05
N SER A 7 36.89 52.82 24.94
CA SER A 7 38.28 52.45 24.53
C SER A 7 38.83 51.17 25.21
N THR A 8 38.63 49.96 24.65
CA THR A 8 39.52 49.18 23.71
C THR A 8 40.80 48.54 24.34
N PRO A 9 41.46 47.48 23.79
CA PRO A 9 41.25 46.73 22.53
C PRO A 9 41.36 45.16 22.58
N SER A 10 41.06 44.52 21.43
CA SER A 10 41.66 43.29 20.83
C SER A 10 41.72 41.91 21.55
N SER A 11 41.13 40.87 20.93
CA SER A 11 41.88 39.71 20.34
C SER A 11 40.99 38.79 19.48
N ILE A 12 41.61 38.05 18.55
CA ILE A 12 41.01 37.24 17.47
C ILE A 12 40.62 35.82 17.95
N ALA A 13 39.45 35.31 17.53
CA ALA A 13 39.21 33.88 17.24
C ALA A 13 37.90 33.66 16.45
N ALA A 14 37.91 32.77 15.45
CA ALA A 14 36.73 32.36 14.69
C ALA A 14 36.37 30.89 14.99
N ALA A 15 35.07 30.55 14.99
CA ALA A 15 34.59 29.18 14.99
C ALA A 15 33.26 29.08 14.22
N ALA A 16 33.12 28.03 13.40
CA ALA A 16 32.06 27.93 12.39
C ALA A 16 30.73 27.37 12.93
N ALA A 17 29.61 27.93 12.47
CA ALA A 17 28.28 27.34 12.60
C ALA A 17 27.98 26.43 11.39
N LEU A 18 27.60 25.17 11.65
CA LEU A 18 27.30 24.17 10.63
C LEU A 18 25.92 24.44 9.97
N ALA A 19 25.90 24.57 8.65
CA ALA A 19 24.69 24.79 7.88
C ALA A 19 23.83 23.51 7.75
N VAL A 20 22.59 23.57 8.24
CA VAL A 20 21.59 22.49 8.08
C VAL A 20 20.92 22.60 6.70
N LYS A 21 21.08 21.58 5.86
CA LYS A 21 20.53 21.53 4.49
C LYS A 21 19.00 21.37 4.52
N ARG A 22 18.26 22.33 3.96
CA ARG A 22 16.77 22.32 3.93
C ARG A 22 16.24 21.12 3.12
N ARG A 23 15.13 20.51 3.57
CA ARG A 23 14.38 19.47 2.81
C ARG A 23 13.52 20.13 1.72
N SER A 24 13.53 19.55 0.51
CA SER A 24 12.71 19.97 -0.64
C SER A 24 11.20 19.70 -0.42
N ARG A 25 10.35 20.57 -0.98
CA ARG A 25 8.97 20.86 -0.55
C ARG A 25 7.91 20.41 -1.58
N TRP A 26 8.04 19.19 -2.11
CA TRP A 26 7.27 18.67 -3.27
C TRP A 26 5.75 18.48 -3.03
N ASP A 27 5.30 18.19 -1.79
CA ASP A 27 4.08 17.38 -1.58
C ASP A 27 2.73 18.12 -1.44
N GLU A 28 2.57 19.36 -1.94
CA GLU A 28 1.27 20.07 -1.94
C GLU A 28 0.79 20.46 -3.36
N THR A 29 -0.33 19.88 -3.81
CA THR A 29 -1.05 20.33 -5.01
C THR A 29 -1.91 21.57 -4.70
N PRO A 30 -1.91 22.63 -5.53
CA PRO A 30 -2.55 23.89 -5.19
C PRO A 30 -4.09 23.84 -5.22
N LEU A 31 -4.72 24.34 -4.16
CA LEU A 31 -6.15 24.64 -4.11
C LEU A 31 -6.46 25.93 -4.90
N LYS A 32 -7.60 25.96 -5.61
CA LYS A 32 -8.09 27.18 -6.28
C LYS A 32 -8.47 28.24 -5.24
N ALA A 33 -7.93 29.44 -5.36
CA ALA A 33 -8.32 30.61 -4.57
C ALA A 33 -9.23 31.55 -5.38
N GLY A 34 -10.22 32.17 -4.72
CA GLY A 34 -11.15 33.08 -5.38
C GLY A 34 -12.34 33.56 -4.54
N SER A 35 -12.10 34.21 -3.39
CA SER A 35 -12.95 35.29 -2.82
C SER A 35 -12.33 35.85 -1.51
N THR A 36 -12.70 37.09 -1.18
CA THR A 36 -11.98 38.05 -0.30
C THR A 36 -12.60 38.18 1.12
N PRO A 37 -11.98 38.94 2.08
CA PRO A 37 -11.92 38.48 3.49
C PRO A 37 -12.63 39.34 4.56
N GLY A 38 -12.73 38.77 5.78
CA GLY A 38 -12.92 39.45 7.07
C GLY A 38 -13.83 38.65 8.03
N GLY A 39 -13.48 38.36 9.28
CA GLY A 39 -12.22 38.54 10.04
C GLY A 39 -12.37 37.97 11.47
N LEU A 40 -11.27 37.92 12.23
CA LEU A 40 -11.09 37.45 13.64
C LEU A 40 -10.54 36.01 13.85
N THR A 41 -9.32 35.98 14.39
CA THR A 41 -8.51 34.88 14.94
C THR A 41 -8.77 34.73 16.47
N PRO A 42 -8.42 33.64 17.20
CA PRO A 42 -7.11 32.95 17.11
C PRO A 42 -6.98 31.43 17.47
N SER A 43 -5.77 30.90 17.16
CA SER A 43 -5.01 29.89 17.94
C SER A 43 -5.27 28.36 17.83
N GLN A 44 -4.23 27.66 17.33
CA GLN A 44 -3.73 26.30 17.67
C GLN A 44 -4.47 24.99 17.22
N THR A 45 -3.82 24.28 16.28
CA THR A 45 -3.39 22.83 16.24
C THR A 45 -4.08 21.76 17.11
N PRO A 46 -4.15 20.45 16.70
CA PRO A 46 -3.19 19.70 15.84
C PRO A 46 -3.80 18.62 14.89
N GLY A 47 -2.97 17.73 14.31
CA GLY A 47 -3.36 16.30 14.15
C GLY A 47 -3.39 15.67 12.74
N SER A 48 -2.27 15.06 12.35
CA SER A 48 -2.13 14.02 11.30
C SER A 48 -3.15 12.87 11.37
N PHE A 49 -3.54 12.24 10.24
CA PHE A 49 -3.18 10.85 9.89
C PHE A 49 -3.85 10.34 8.59
N THR A 50 -3.03 9.96 7.60
CA THR A 50 -3.43 9.20 6.40
C THR A 50 -3.25 7.69 6.59
N PRO A 51 -4.18 6.83 6.14
CA PRO A 51 -3.97 5.38 6.13
C PRO A 51 -3.10 4.91 4.97
N SER A 52 -2.30 3.86 5.21
CA SER A 52 -1.47 3.17 4.21
C SER A 52 -1.92 1.71 4.02
N SER A 53 -2.16 1.29 2.79
CA SER A 53 -2.14 -0.11 2.31
C SER A 53 -2.27 -0.10 0.78
N ALA A 54 -1.78 -1.07 0.00
CA ALA A 54 -1.48 -2.47 0.36
C ALA A 54 -0.24 -3.03 -0.36
N MET A 55 0.19 -4.20 0.11
CA MET A 55 1.26 -5.01 -0.47
C MET A 55 0.90 -6.49 -0.27
N GLY A 56 1.17 -7.35 -1.26
CA GLY A 56 1.44 -8.79 -1.04
C GLY A 56 0.47 -9.81 -1.66
N GLY A 57 1.07 -10.86 -2.26
CA GLY A 57 0.44 -12.16 -2.53
C GLY A 57 0.41 -12.61 -4.01
N ILE A 58 0.80 -13.83 -4.43
CA ILE A 58 2.03 -14.66 -4.32
C ILE A 58 1.71 -16.08 -4.88
N THR A 59 2.44 -16.55 -5.92
CA THR A 59 2.70 -17.97 -6.34
C THR A 59 1.56 -18.85 -6.91
N PRO A 60 1.81 -20.05 -7.52
CA PRO A 60 3.07 -20.82 -7.73
C PRO A 60 3.36 -21.28 -9.20
N GLY A 61 4.35 -22.18 -9.41
CA GLY A 61 4.70 -22.75 -10.73
C GLY A 61 5.50 -24.08 -10.68
N ALA A 62 6.11 -24.48 -11.82
CA ALA A 62 7.02 -25.64 -12.10
C ALA A 62 6.34 -26.96 -12.64
N THR A 63 6.41 -27.32 -13.95
CA THR A 63 7.46 -28.05 -14.78
C THR A 63 7.22 -29.57 -14.93
N PRO A 64 7.81 -30.35 -15.92
CA PRO A 64 8.98 -30.14 -16.83
C PRO A 64 8.66 -30.35 -18.35
N GLY A 65 9.59 -30.46 -19.34
CA GLY A 65 11.05 -30.19 -19.44
C GLY A 65 11.85 -31.15 -20.38
N GLY A 66 12.83 -30.64 -21.16
CA GLY A 66 13.76 -31.37 -22.08
C GLY A 66 13.59 -30.99 -23.59
N PHE A 67 14.60 -30.89 -24.47
CA PHE A 67 16.08 -31.06 -24.45
C PHE A 67 16.77 -30.30 -25.63
N ASN A 68 18.01 -29.78 -25.43
CA ASN A 68 19.20 -29.69 -26.34
C ASN A 68 19.13 -29.24 -27.84
N ALA A 69 20.17 -28.70 -28.52
CA ALA A 69 21.50 -28.17 -28.15
C ALA A 69 22.22 -27.38 -29.31
N ALA A 70 23.20 -26.55 -28.93
CA ALA A 70 24.53 -26.26 -29.54
C ALA A 70 24.81 -26.12 -31.07
N SER A 71 25.22 -24.90 -31.46
CA SER A 71 26.43 -24.49 -32.24
C SER A 71 27.04 -25.28 -33.44
N ALA A 72 27.30 -24.49 -34.50
CA ALA A 72 28.50 -24.46 -35.39
C ALA A 72 28.72 -25.52 -36.51
N PHE A 73 28.93 -25.04 -37.75
CA PHE A 73 30.23 -25.11 -38.47
C PHE A 73 30.27 -24.17 -39.72
N THR A 74 31.44 -23.61 -40.02
CA THR A 74 31.83 -22.65 -41.11
C THR A 74 32.29 -23.39 -42.41
N PRO A 75 32.62 -22.78 -43.60
CA PRO A 75 33.34 -21.50 -43.79
C PRO A 75 33.25 -20.67 -45.14
N SER A 76 33.88 -19.46 -45.11
CA SER A 76 34.45 -18.67 -46.23
C SER A 76 33.51 -18.04 -47.29
N GLY A 77 33.76 -16.84 -47.89
CA GLY A 77 34.78 -15.82 -47.65
C GLY A 77 34.72 -14.61 -48.63
N THR A 78 35.44 -13.52 -48.30
CA THR A 78 35.92 -12.38 -49.15
C THR A 78 34.95 -11.38 -49.86
N THR A 79 35.24 -10.09 -49.63
CA THR A 79 34.77 -8.79 -50.20
C THR A 79 35.34 -8.48 -51.63
N PRO A 80 35.03 -7.38 -52.41
CA PRO A 80 34.75 -5.98 -51.96
C PRO A 80 33.98 -4.93 -52.86
N THR A 81 33.71 -3.74 -52.27
CA THR A 81 33.71 -2.33 -52.79
C THR A 81 33.02 -1.85 -54.10
N GLY A 82 32.37 -0.67 -54.05
CA GLY A 82 32.16 0.25 -55.20
C GLY A 82 31.25 1.48 -54.92
N LEU A 83 31.62 2.71 -55.36
CA LEU A 83 30.86 3.97 -55.14
C LEU A 83 30.38 4.63 -56.46
N ARG A 84 29.20 5.30 -56.42
CA ARG A 84 28.70 6.49 -57.19
C ARG A 84 28.91 6.52 -58.73
N ALA A 85 27.92 6.87 -59.56
CA ALA A 85 27.31 8.20 -59.63
C ALA A 85 26.11 8.33 -60.62
N MET A 86 25.24 9.32 -60.34
CA MET A 86 24.46 10.21 -61.25
C MET A 86 24.21 9.82 -62.73
N ALA A 87 22.92 9.73 -63.13
CA ALA A 87 22.32 10.50 -64.23
C ALA A 87 20.79 10.29 -64.35
N MET A 88 20.12 11.24 -65.02
CA MET A 88 18.68 11.46 -65.27
C MET A 88 17.91 10.28 -65.93
N ALA A 89 16.58 10.25 -66.10
CA ALA A 89 15.51 11.26 -65.98
C ALA A 89 14.13 10.63 -65.65
N THR A 90 13.16 11.43 -65.22
CA THR A 90 11.72 11.06 -65.20
C THR A 90 11.14 10.98 -66.61
N PRO A 91 10.15 10.10 -66.85
CA PRO A 91 8.80 10.66 -67.00
C PRO A 91 7.71 9.87 -66.23
N ASN A 92 6.65 10.59 -65.88
CA ASN A 92 5.45 10.08 -65.20
C ASN A 92 4.45 9.49 -66.20
N PHE A 93 4.00 8.26 -66.00
CA PHE A 93 2.73 7.74 -66.54
C PHE A 93 2.19 6.66 -65.59
N GLY A 94 0.89 6.72 -65.26
CA GLY A 94 0.34 5.97 -64.13
C GLY A 94 -0.74 4.96 -64.49
N SER A 95 -0.90 3.94 -63.64
CA SER A 95 -2.13 3.17 -63.46
C SER A 95 -2.08 2.32 -62.17
N ALA A 96 -3.16 2.39 -61.38
CA ALA A 96 -3.64 1.39 -60.42
C ALA A 96 -2.62 0.54 -59.62
N ALA A 97 -2.04 1.10 -58.55
CA ALA A 97 -1.51 0.29 -57.44
C ALA A 97 -2.64 -0.05 -56.46
N ILE A 98 -2.99 -1.34 -56.34
CA ILE A 98 -4.06 -1.84 -55.46
C ILE A 98 -3.55 -1.83 -54.00
N THR A 99 -4.27 -1.13 -53.13
CA THR A 99 -3.97 -1.01 -51.70
C THR A 99 -4.86 -1.94 -50.86
N ILE A 100 -4.42 -2.26 -49.64
CA ILE A 100 -5.20 -3.04 -48.67
C ILE A 100 -6.44 -2.21 -48.25
N PRO A 101 -7.67 -2.78 -48.24
CA PRO A 101 -8.85 -2.09 -47.73
C PRO A 101 -8.64 -1.61 -46.28
N GLY A 102 -8.63 -0.29 -46.08
CA GLY A 102 -8.46 0.35 -44.77
C GLY A 102 -7.03 0.78 -44.40
N ALA A 103 -6.00 0.42 -45.18
CA ALA A 103 -4.63 0.88 -44.95
C ALA A 103 -3.90 1.11 -46.28
N GLY A 104 -3.71 2.38 -46.66
CA GLY A 104 -3.18 2.82 -47.95
C GLY A 104 -1.67 2.58 -48.17
N ILE A 105 -1.21 1.34 -48.02
CA ILE A 105 0.15 0.88 -48.29
C ILE A 105 0.11 -0.03 -49.54
N PRO A 106 0.99 0.16 -50.54
CA PRO A 106 1.07 -0.75 -51.69
C PRO A 106 1.63 -2.12 -51.26
N MET A 107 0.96 -3.20 -51.67
CA MET A 107 1.40 -4.57 -51.38
C MET A 107 2.61 -4.98 -52.24
N THR A 108 3.46 -5.88 -51.73
CA THR A 108 4.55 -6.45 -52.52
C THR A 108 4.03 -7.48 -53.54
N PRO A 109 4.77 -7.78 -54.63
CA PRO A 109 4.34 -8.77 -55.63
C PRO A 109 4.08 -10.16 -55.04
N GLU A 110 4.88 -10.61 -54.07
CA GLU A 110 4.64 -11.87 -53.34
C GLU A 110 3.33 -11.86 -52.55
N GLN A 111 3.01 -10.75 -51.88
CA GLN A 111 1.76 -10.62 -51.12
C GLN A 111 0.52 -10.65 -52.03
N LEU A 112 0.61 -10.01 -53.21
CA LEU A 112 -0.44 -10.05 -54.23
C LEU A 112 -0.68 -11.48 -54.75
N GLN A 113 0.37 -12.27 -54.95
CA GLN A 113 0.25 -13.64 -55.46
C GLN A 113 -0.33 -14.60 -54.41
N VAL A 114 0.05 -14.45 -53.13
CA VAL A 114 -0.58 -15.18 -52.02
C VAL A 114 -2.05 -14.79 -51.84
N TYR A 115 -2.39 -13.51 -51.94
CA TYR A 115 -3.77 -13.03 -51.85
C TYR A 115 -4.65 -13.52 -53.01
N ALA A 116 -4.13 -13.50 -54.24
CA ALA A 116 -4.83 -14.04 -55.42
C ALA A 116 -5.11 -15.55 -55.26
N TRP A 117 -4.13 -16.32 -54.79
CA TRP A 117 -4.29 -17.77 -54.59
C TRP A 117 -5.25 -18.09 -53.43
N GLN A 118 -5.22 -17.32 -52.34
CA GLN A 118 -6.23 -17.43 -51.27
C GLN A 118 -7.64 -17.11 -51.78
N LYS A 119 -7.79 -16.07 -52.60
CA LYS A 119 -9.09 -15.73 -53.19
C LYS A 119 -9.60 -16.82 -54.14
N GLU A 120 -8.74 -17.39 -54.98
CA GLU A 120 -9.10 -18.52 -55.86
C GLU A 120 -9.56 -19.75 -55.06
N ILE A 121 -8.89 -20.04 -53.94
CA ILE A 121 -9.25 -21.14 -53.03
C ILE A 121 -10.58 -20.85 -52.31
N ASP A 122 -10.81 -19.62 -51.84
CA ASP A 122 -12.06 -19.25 -51.18
C ASP A 122 -13.25 -19.22 -52.16
N ASP A 123 -13.06 -18.70 -53.38
CA ASP A 123 -14.08 -18.69 -54.45
C ASP A 123 -14.44 -20.12 -54.90
N ARG A 124 -13.45 -21.05 -54.95
CA ARG A 124 -13.69 -22.47 -55.26
C ARG A 124 -14.34 -23.28 -54.14
N ASN A 125 -14.17 -22.85 -52.88
CA ASN A 125 -14.73 -23.53 -51.71
C ASN A 125 -15.96 -22.79 -51.14
N ARG A 126 -16.51 -21.82 -51.88
CA ARG A 126 -17.74 -21.12 -51.48
C ARG A 126 -18.90 -22.13 -51.40
N PRO A 127 -19.81 -22.04 -50.41
CA PRO A 127 -21.06 -22.78 -50.45
C PRO A 127 -21.87 -22.40 -51.68
N LEU A 128 -22.38 -23.40 -52.41
CA LEU A 128 -23.37 -23.20 -53.48
C LEU A 128 -24.71 -22.80 -52.87
N THR A 129 -25.46 -21.93 -53.54
CA THR A 129 -26.83 -21.58 -53.14
C THR A 129 -27.83 -22.61 -53.67
N ASP A 130 -29.06 -22.59 -53.14
CA ASP A 130 -30.13 -23.46 -53.64
C ASP A 130 -30.45 -23.16 -55.12
N GLU A 131 -30.31 -21.89 -55.54
CA GLU A 131 -30.44 -21.45 -56.94
C GLU A 131 -29.31 -21.99 -57.85
N ASP A 132 -28.05 -21.99 -57.37
CA ASP A 132 -26.91 -22.60 -58.08
C ASP A 132 -27.11 -24.13 -58.26
N LEU A 133 -27.79 -24.79 -57.32
CA LEU A 133 -28.02 -26.24 -57.32
C LEU A 133 -29.16 -26.65 -58.27
N ASP A 134 -30.22 -25.84 -58.37
CA ASP A 134 -31.35 -26.08 -59.28
C ASP A 134 -30.98 -25.86 -60.77
N GLU A 135 -29.97 -25.02 -61.09
CA GLU A 135 -29.40 -24.95 -62.45
C GLU A 135 -28.49 -26.15 -62.81
N LEU A 136 -27.83 -26.75 -61.81
CA LEU A 136 -26.83 -27.82 -62.03
C LEU A 136 -27.47 -29.22 -62.15
N LEU A 137 -28.68 -29.42 -61.61
CA LEU A 137 -29.32 -30.73 -61.47
C LEU A 137 -30.50 -30.92 -62.44
N PRO A 138 -30.67 -32.10 -63.08
CA PRO A 138 -31.84 -32.39 -63.90
C PRO A 138 -33.16 -32.34 -63.11
N PRO A 139 -34.31 -32.03 -63.74
CA PRO A 139 -35.60 -32.00 -63.06
C PRO A 139 -35.96 -33.37 -62.45
N GLY A 140 -36.10 -33.43 -61.13
CA GLY A 140 -36.45 -34.65 -60.39
C GLY A 140 -35.84 -34.80 -58.99
N TYR A 141 -34.87 -33.95 -58.61
CA TYR A 141 -34.29 -33.95 -57.27
C TYR A 141 -35.06 -33.06 -56.30
N LYS A 142 -34.95 -33.34 -54.99
CA LYS A 142 -35.56 -32.56 -53.91
C LYS A 142 -34.58 -32.45 -52.75
N ILE A 143 -34.35 -31.23 -52.27
CA ILE A 143 -33.49 -30.97 -51.10
C ILE A 143 -34.14 -31.62 -49.86
N MET A 144 -33.37 -32.48 -49.18
CA MET A 144 -33.78 -33.14 -47.94
C MET A 144 -33.45 -32.26 -46.74
N PRO A 145 -34.34 -32.12 -45.74
CA PRO A 145 -33.99 -31.46 -44.49
C PRO A 145 -32.92 -32.29 -43.76
N PRO A 146 -31.86 -31.66 -43.22
CA PRO A 146 -30.83 -32.38 -42.50
C PRO A 146 -31.37 -32.99 -41.19
N PRO A 147 -30.78 -34.09 -40.68
CA PRO A 147 -31.20 -34.70 -39.41
C PRO A 147 -31.13 -33.71 -38.25
N ALA A 148 -32.07 -33.83 -37.30
CA ALA A 148 -32.11 -33.00 -36.11
C ALA A 148 -30.83 -33.17 -35.28
N GLY A 149 -29.95 -32.15 -35.33
CA GLY A 149 -28.63 -32.15 -34.68
C GLY A 149 -27.44 -31.92 -35.62
N TYR A 150 -27.62 -31.95 -36.94
CA TYR A 150 -26.54 -31.63 -37.88
C TYR A 150 -26.28 -30.11 -37.96
N VAL A 151 -25.11 -29.68 -37.48
CA VAL A 151 -24.62 -28.30 -37.61
C VAL A 151 -23.46 -28.27 -38.61
N PRO A 152 -23.61 -27.66 -39.80
CA PRO A 152 -22.53 -27.62 -40.79
C PRO A 152 -21.38 -26.74 -40.30
N ILE A 153 -20.14 -27.24 -40.46
CA ILE A 153 -18.92 -26.55 -40.06
C ILE A 153 -18.68 -25.38 -41.04
N ARG A 154 -19.01 -24.15 -40.62
CA ARG A 154 -18.91 -22.93 -41.45
C ARG A 154 -17.49 -22.34 -41.54
N THR A 155 -16.53 -22.85 -40.79
CA THR A 155 -15.12 -22.44 -40.85
C THR A 155 -14.30 -23.45 -41.65
N PRO A 156 -13.57 -23.03 -42.71
CA PRO A 156 -12.72 -23.95 -43.46
C PRO A 156 -11.64 -24.54 -42.54
N ALA A 157 -11.47 -25.86 -42.58
CA ALA A 157 -10.67 -26.62 -41.59
C ALA A 157 -9.22 -26.11 -41.43
N HIS A 158 -8.64 -25.48 -42.46
CA HIS A 158 -7.31 -24.89 -42.40
C HIS A 158 -7.18 -23.74 -41.38
N ARG A 159 -8.26 -23.02 -41.03
CA ARG A 159 -8.23 -21.99 -39.97
C ARG A 159 -8.19 -22.55 -38.55
N LEU A 160 -8.39 -23.86 -38.36
CA LEU A 160 -8.28 -24.53 -37.06
C LEU A 160 -6.87 -25.09 -36.78
N VAL A 161 -5.98 -25.12 -37.77
CA VAL A 161 -4.63 -25.75 -37.67
C VAL A 161 -3.48 -24.75 -37.91
N ALA A 162 -3.79 -23.51 -38.33
CA ALA A 162 -2.78 -22.49 -38.58
C ALA A 162 -2.17 -21.92 -37.29
N THR A 163 -0.94 -22.31 -36.97
CA THR A 163 -0.11 -21.62 -35.98
C THR A 163 0.28 -20.23 -36.50
N PRO A 164 0.13 -19.15 -35.70
CA PRO A 164 0.39 -17.80 -36.19
C PRO A 164 1.89 -17.53 -36.35
N THR A 165 2.33 -17.30 -37.59
CA THR A 165 3.69 -16.85 -37.91
C THR A 165 3.91 -15.42 -37.39
N PRO A 166 5.03 -15.11 -36.70
CA PRO A 166 5.22 -13.79 -36.11
C PRO A 166 5.53 -12.72 -37.17
N MET A 167 4.57 -11.83 -37.44
CA MET A 167 4.80 -10.61 -38.19
C MET A 167 5.63 -9.62 -37.37
N ILE A 168 6.80 -9.25 -37.88
CA ILE A 168 7.68 -8.26 -37.26
C ILE A 168 7.11 -6.85 -37.50
N GLY A 169 6.91 -6.08 -36.43
CA GLY A 169 6.60 -4.64 -36.53
C GLY A 169 5.17 -4.22 -36.16
N GLY A 170 4.57 -4.80 -35.12
CA GLY A 170 3.31 -4.33 -34.52
C GLY A 170 3.34 -4.43 -33.00
N THR A 171 2.81 -3.45 -32.28
CA THR A 171 2.85 -3.36 -30.81
C THR A 171 2.15 -4.54 -30.11
N PRO A 172 2.71 -5.10 -29.02
CA PRO A 172 2.18 -6.30 -28.39
C PRO A 172 0.89 -6.04 -27.60
N MET A 173 -0.25 -6.45 -28.16
CA MET A 173 -1.47 -6.69 -27.38
C MET A 173 -1.33 -8.00 -26.62
N GLY A 174 -1.56 -7.96 -25.31
CA GLY A 174 -1.16 -9.01 -24.37
C GLY A 174 -1.86 -10.36 -24.55
N PHE A 175 -1.10 -11.41 -24.24
CA PHE A 175 -1.56 -12.79 -24.07
C PHE A 175 -2.81 -12.88 -23.19
N ARG A 176 -3.90 -13.51 -23.68
CA ARG A 176 -4.95 -14.05 -22.81
C ARG A 176 -4.66 -15.53 -22.56
N ILE A 177 -4.13 -15.84 -21.38
CA ILE A 177 -4.16 -17.20 -20.86
C ILE A 177 -5.62 -17.53 -20.55
N GLY A 178 -6.15 -18.57 -21.21
CA GLY A 178 -7.38 -19.22 -20.75
C GLY A 178 -7.07 -20.01 -19.49
N THR A 179 -7.51 -19.53 -18.32
CA THR A 179 -7.61 -20.38 -17.13
C THR A 179 -8.67 -21.48 -17.34
N PRO A 180 -8.48 -22.67 -16.76
CA PRO A 180 -9.07 -23.90 -17.28
C PRO A 180 -10.56 -24.05 -16.97
N ASP A 181 -11.21 -24.89 -17.77
CA ASP A 181 -12.56 -25.42 -17.50
C ASP A 181 -12.62 -26.09 -16.12
N ILE A 182 -13.29 -25.44 -15.16
CA ILE A 182 -13.94 -26.14 -14.05
C ILE A 182 -15.42 -26.20 -14.36
N GLY A 183 -15.78 -27.20 -15.16
CA GLY A 183 -17.17 -27.59 -15.33
C GLY A 183 -17.73 -28.31 -14.09
N THR A 184 -19.05 -28.34 -14.02
CA THR A 184 -19.86 -29.35 -13.31
C THR A 184 -20.06 -29.25 -11.79
N THR A 185 -20.97 -28.35 -11.37
CA THR A 185 -22.07 -28.73 -10.44
C THR A 185 -23.47 -28.31 -10.94
N ALA A 186 -23.62 -28.11 -12.25
CA ALA A 186 -24.90 -28.15 -12.97
C ALA A 186 -24.57 -28.39 -14.45
N GLY A 187 -24.95 -29.54 -15.01
CA GLY A 187 -24.50 -29.95 -16.33
C GLY A 187 -25.20 -29.24 -17.48
N PHE A 188 -24.64 -28.11 -17.95
CA PHE A 188 -24.95 -27.54 -19.27
C PHE A 188 -23.66 -27.08 -19.96
N GLY A 189 -23.21 -27.85 -20.95
CA GLY A 189 -22.01 -27.57 -21.72
C GLY A 189 -22.24 -26.53 -22.82
N MET A 190 -21.18 -25.80 -23.13
CA MET A 190 -21.12 -24.78 -24.19
C MET A 190 -21.34 -25.40 -25.58
N ASN A 191 -22.59 -25.46 -26.06
CA ASN A 191 -23.01 -25.55 -27.49
C ASN A 191 -24.55 -25.65 -27.65
N ALA A 192 -25.32 -24.75 -27.03
CA ALA A 192 -26.78 -24.70 -27.19
C ALA A 192 -27.21 -23.73 -28.31
N THR A 193 -27.35 -24.22 -29.55
CA THR A 193 -28.01 -23.48 -30.64
C THR A 193 -29.49 -23.84 -30.71
N GLY A 194 -30.36 -22.82 -30.68
CA GLY A 194 -31.82 -22.96 -30.69
C GLY A 194 -32.46 -22.72 -29.32
N GLY A 195 -33.42 -21.79 -29.25
CA GLY A 195 -34.12 -21.38 -28.02
C GLY A 195 -33.25 -20.62 -27.01
N ASN A 196 -32.21 -21.29 -26.49
CA ASN A 196 -31.47 -20.85 -25.31
C ASN A 196 -30.22 -20.00 -25.63
N ALA A 197 -29.80 -19.92 -26.90
CA ALA A 197 -28.80 -18.94 -27.34
C ALA A 197 -29.30 -17.49 -27.21
N ALA A 198 -30.62 -17.27 -27.34
CA ALA A 198 -31.22 -15.96 -27.12
C ALA A 198 -31.05 -15.49 -25.66
N ALA A 199 -31.06 -16.42 -24.70
CA ALA A 199 -30.91 -16.12 -23.27
C ALA A 199 -29.49 -15.68 -22.87
N LEU A 200 -28.45 -15.99 -23.66
CA LEU A 200 -27.10 -15.40 -23.49
C LEU A 200 -26.89 -14.15 -24.35
N GLY A 201 -27.67 -13.96 -25.43
CA GLY A 201 -27.63 -12.74 -26.25
C GLY A 201 -28.36 -11.55 -25.62
N ASP A 202 -29.42 -11.78 -24.86
CA ASP A 202 -30.26 -10.74 -24.25
C ASP A 202 -29.79 -10.26 -22.85
N MET A 203 -28.49 -10.44 -22.50
CA MET A 203 -27.89 -9.82 -21.29
C MET A 203 -27.57 -8.31 -21.47
N GLN A 204 -27.88 -7.76 -22.64
CA GLN A 204 -27.73 -6.34 -22.95
C GLN A 204 -29.12 -5.69 -22.98
N PRO A 205 -29.53 -4.91 -21.94
CA PRO A 205 -30.82 -4.22 -21.93
C PRO A 205 -30.96 -3.30 -23.14
N LYS A 206 -32.10 -3.38 -23.83
CA LYS A 206 -32.36 -2.69 -25.12
C LYS A 206 -32.66 -1.19 -24.98
N GLY A 207 -32.41 -0.61 -23.80
CA GLY A 207 -32.46 0.82 -23.50
C GLY A 207 -31.10 1.54 -23.57
N ALA A 208 -31.14 2.84 -23.86
CA ALA A 208 -29.96 3.65 -24.21
C ALA A 208 -28.76 3.56 -23.23
N ASN A 209 -27.62 3.09 -23.77
CA ASN A 209 -26.28 3.16 -23.15
C ASN A 209 -26.23 2.59 -21.71
N LEU A 210 -26.87 1.43 -21.50
CA LEU A 210 -26.80 0.66 -20.28
C LEU A 210 -25.60 -0.33 -20.33
N PRO A 211 -24.88 -0.54 -19.20
CA PRO A 211 -23.79 -1.51 -19.15
C PRO A 211 -24.33 -2.95 -19.15
N MET A 212 -23.48 -3.90 -19.56
CA MET A 212 -23.84 -5.31 -19.58
C MET A 212 -24.23 -5.82 -18.18
N MET A 213 -25.30 -6.59 -18.09
CA MET A 213 -25.69 -7.28 -16.86
C MET A 213 -24.87 -8.57 -16.71
N ARG A 214 -24.51 -8.93 -15.48
CA ARG A 214 -24.04 -10.29 -15.16
C ARG A 214 -25.24 -11.22 -14.94
N PRO A 215 -25.07 -12.56 -14.95
CA PRO A 215 -26.16 -13.49 -14.64
C PRO A 215 -26.87 -13.16 -13.32
N ASP A 216 -26.10 -12.82 -12.29
CA ASP A 216 -26.59 -12.43 -10.96
C ASP A 216 -27.39 -11.11 -10.96
N ASP A 217 -27.12 -10.21 -11.90
CA ASP A 217 -27.83 -8.93 -12.04
C ASP A 217 -29.26 -9.13 -12.55
N LEU A 218 -29.53 -10.22 -13.28
CA LEU A 218 -30.86 -10.54 -13.79
C LEU A 218 -31.91 -10.61 -12.67
N GLN A 219 -31.55 -11.13 -11.48
CA GLN A 219 -32.46 -11.20 -10.34
C GLN A 219 -32.96 -9.84 -9.84
N TYR A 220 -32.19 -8.77 -10.07
CA TYR A 220 -32.46 -7.42 -9.53
C TYR A 220 -32.85 -6.39 -10.60
N PHE A 221 -32.53 -6.68 -11.87
CA PHE A 221 -32.63 -5.76 -13.00
C PHE A 221 -33.38 -6.33 -14.22
N ASP A 222 -34.02 -7.51 -14.12
CA ASP A 222 -34.88 -8.13 -15.14
C ASP A 222 -35.87 -7.15 -15.82
N LYS A 223 -36.52 -6.29 -15.03
CA LYS A 223 -37.45 -5.24 -15.48
C LYS A 223 -36.84 -4.26 -16.51
N LEU A 224 -35.51 -4.18 -16.62
CA LEU A 224 -34.80 -3.34 -17.60
C LEU A 224 -34.51 -4.06 -18.93
N LEU A 225 -34.76 -5.37 -19.03
CA LEU A 225 -34.65 -6.13 -20.28
C LEU A 225 -35.92 -6.06 -21.14
N GLN A 226 -37.05 -5.67 -20.53
CA GLN A 226 -38.33 -5.52 -21.21
C GLN A 226 -38.44 -4.15 -21.88
N ASP A 227 -38.45 -4.13 -23.21
CA ASP A 227 -38.81 -2.96 -24.01
C ASP A 227 -40.26 -2.55 -23.72
N VAL A 228 -40.43 -1.49 -22.92
CA VAL A 228 -41.72 -0.87 -22.61
C VAL A 228 -41.51 0.64 -22.66
N ASP A 229 -42.43 1.33 -23.33
CA ASP A 229 -42.38 2.78 -23.51
C ASP A 229 -42.55 3.51 -22.17
N GLU A 230 -41.53 4.29 -21.77
CA GLU A 230 -41.47 4.95 -20.46
C GLU A 230 -42.63 5.94 -20.23
N ASP A 231 -43.21 6.48 -21.30
CA ASP A 231 -44.30 7.45 -21.24
C ASP A 231 -45.69 6.79 -21.11
N THR A 232 -45.78 5.46 -21.34
CA THR A 232 -47.02 4.66 -21.17
C THR A 232 -47.14 3.98 -19.81
N LEU A 233 -46.03 3.92 -19.05
CA LEU A 233 -45.97 3.26 -17.75
C LEU A 233 -46.65 4.09 -16.64
N PRO A 234 -47.25 3.45 -15.63
CA PRO A 234 -47.73 4.16 -14.45
C PRO A 234 -46.55 4.85 -13.73
N PRO A 235 -46.77 6.04 -13.12
CA PRO A 235 -45.70 6.90 -12.62
C PRO A 235 -44.90 6.31 -11.44
N GLU A 236 -45.34 5.20 -10.85
CA GLU A 236 -44.58 4.44 -9.85
C GLU A 236 -43.60 3.47 -10.51
N GLU A 237 -44.00 2.73 -11.53
CA GLU A 237 -43.13 1.79 -12.25
C GLU A 237 -42.07 2.52 -13.08
N ALA A 238 -42.41 3.66 -13.68
CA ALA A 238 -41.45 4.54 -14.33
C ALA A 238 -40.37 5.05 -13.34
N ARG A 239 -40.74 5.30 -12.07
CA ARG A 239 -39.79 5.66 -11.01
C ARG A 239 -38.94 4.46 -10.58
N GLU A 240 -39.52 3.27 -10.39
CA GLU A 240 -38.74 2.04 -10.12
C GLU A 240 -37.71 1.76 -11.22
N ARG A 241 -38.12 1.81 -12.50
CA ARG A 241 -37.22 1.61 -13.65
C ARG A 241 -36.09 2.65 -13.68
N LYS A 242 -36.38 3.93 -13.46
CA LYS A 242 -35.35 4.99 -13.41
C LYS A 242 -34.33 4.79 -12.27
N ILE A 243 -34.78 4.34 -11.10
CA ILE A 243 -33.87 3.98 -9.98
C ILE A 243 -32.98 2.80 -10.37
N MET A 244 -33.55 1.72 -10.91
CA MET A 244 -32.79 0.54 -11.35
C MET A 244 -31.75 0.90 -12.42
N THR A 245 -32.10 1.73 -13.41
CA THR A 245 -31.20 2.25 -14.44
C THR A 245 -29.99 2.97 -13.85
N PHE A 246 -30.18 3.77 -12.78
CA PHE A 246 -29.06 4.45 -12.12
C PHE A 246 -28.23 3.51 -11.26
N LEU A 247 -28.85 2.58 -10.51
CA LEU A 247 -28.12 1.60 -9.70
C LEU A 247 -27.25 0.69 -10.57
N LEU A 248 -27.75 0.20 -11.71
CA LEU A 248 -26.98 -0.59 -12.66
C LEU A 248 -25.82 0.22 -13.29
N LYS A 249 -26.04 1.51 -13.62
CA LYS A 249 -24.98 2.41 -14.10
C LYS A 249 -23.92 2.72 -13.03
N ILE A 250 -24.26 2.64 -11.75
CA ILE A 250 -23.33 2.83 -10.62
C ILE A 250 -22.56 1.54 -10.31
N LYS A 251 -23.22 0.37 -10.37
CA LYS A 251 -22.60 -0.95 -10.16
C LYS A 251 -21.67 -1.32 -11.32
N ASN A 252 -22.23 -1.54 -12.52
CA ASN A 252 -21.52 -2.14 -13.66
C ASN A 252 -20.93 -1.10 -14.65
N GLY A 253 -21.25 0.19 -14.50
CA GLY A 253 -20.86 1.22 -15.47
C GLY A 253 -19.36 1.54 -15.51
N THR A 254 -18.92 2.25 -16.55
CA THR A 254 -17.57 2.86 -16.58
C THR A 254 -17.47 4.02 -15.58
N PRO A 255 -16.26 4.44 -15.12
CA PRO A 255 -16.14 5.51 -14.13
C PRO A 255 -16.87 6.83 -14.48
N PRO A 256 -16.91 7.29 -15.76
CA PRO A 256 -17.76 8.43 -16.14
C PRO A 256 -19.26 8.17 -15.96
N MET A 257 -19.75 6.97 -16.33
CA MET A 257 -21.16 6.59 -16.16
C MET A 257 -21.55 6.57 -14.67
N ARG A 258 -20.73 5.95 -13.82
CA ARG A 258 -20.95 5.92 -12.35
C ARG A 258 -21.03 7.32 -11.78
N LYS A 259 -20.09 8.21 -12.16
CA LYS A 259 -20.05 9.60 -11.68
C LYS A 259 -21.30 10.39 -12.08
N SER A 260 -21.79 10.19 -13.30
CA SER A 260 -23.02 10.84 -13.79
C SER A 260 -24.27 10.31 -13.07
N ALA A 261 -24.44 8.98 -13.00
CA ALA A 261 -25.57 8.35 -12.35
C ALA A 261 -25.63 8.63 -10.83
N LEU A 262 -24.49 8.60 -10.13
CA LEU A 262 -24.40 8.95 -8.72
C LEU A 262 -24.77 10.41 -8.44
N ARG A 263 -24.54 11.32 -9.39
CA ARG A 263 -25.02 12.70 -9.29
C ARG A 263 -26.53 12.77 -9.48
N GLN A 264 -27.07 12.13 -10.51
CA GLN A 264 -28.50 12.18 -10.84
C GLN A 264 -29.38 11.55 -9.75
N ILE A 265 -28.99 10.38 -9.20
CA ILE A 265 -29.76 9.72 -8.12
C ILE A 265 -29.76 10.53 -6.81
N THR A 266 -28.74 11.36 -6.58
CA THR A 266 -28.61 12.15 -5.34
C THR A 266 -29.24 13.54 -5.44
N GLU A 267 -29.22 14.17 -6.63
CA GLU A 267 -30.00 15.37 -6.90
C GLU A 267 -31.52 15.08 -6.86
N LYS A 268 -31.96 13.92 -7.37
CA LYS A 268 -33.38 13.51 -7.42
C LYS A 268 -33.86 12.64 -6.25
N ALA A 269 -33.06 12.44 -5.20
CA ALA A 269 -33.39 11.52 -4.10
C ALA A 269 -34.76 11.80 -3.44
N ARG A 270 -35.13 13.07 -3.25
CA ARG A 270 -36.44 13.47 -2.68
C ARG A 270 -37.62 13.24 -3.64
N GLU A 271 -37.40 13.28 -4.95
CA GLU A 271 -38.42 13.03 -6.00
C GLU A 271 -38.77 11.53 -6.09
N PHE A 272 -37.77 10.66 -5.91
CA PHE A 272 -37.95 9.21 -5.87
C PHE A 272 -38.57 8.71 -4.57
N GLY A 273 -38.24 9.35 -3.44
CA GLY A 273 -38.73 8.97 -2.11
C GLY A 273 -37.98 7.78 -1.49
N ALA A 274 -38.00 7.72 -0.16
CA ALA A 274 -37.22 6.74 0.61
C ALA A 274 -37.64 5.27 0.33
N GLY A 275 -38.94 5.01 0.21
CA GLY A 275 -39.47 3.65 0.02
C GLY A 275 -38.93 2.95 -1.23
N PRO A 276 -39.16 3.49 -2.45
CA PRO A 276 -38.65 2.90 -3.69
C PRO A 276 -37.12 2.77 -3.73
N LEU A 277 -36.39 3.76 -3.19
CA LEU A 277 -34.93 3.71 -3.12
C LEU A 277 -34.44 2.55 -2.24
N PHE A 278 -34.90 2.44 -0.99
CA PHE A 278 -34.43 1.36 -0.10
C PHE A 278 -34.96 -0.01 -0.50
N LYS A 279 -36.16 -0.10 -1.10
CA LYS A 279 -36.71 -1.35 -1.66
C LYS A 279 -35.75 -1.98 -2.68
N GLN A 280 -35.08 -1.18 -3.50
CA GLN A 280 -34.20 -1.67 -4.55
C GLN A 280 -32.71 -1.72 -4.18
N ILE A 281 -32.26 -0.85 -3.26
CA ILE A 281 -30.84 -0.81 -2.83
C ILE A 281 -30.53 -1.90 -1.80
N LEU A 282 -31.42 -2.16 -0.84
CA LEU A 282 -31.14 -3.10 0.25
C LEU A 282 -30.94 -4.55 -0.21
N PRO A 283 -31.73 -5.11 -1.16
CA PRO A 283 -31.50 -6.46 -1.68
C PRO A 283 -30.14 -6.61 -2.39
N LEU A 284 -29.70 -5.58 -3.12
CA LEU A 284 -28.39 -5.60 -3.80
C LEU A 284 -27.24 -5.72 -2.80
N LEU A 285 -27.33 -5.02 -1.66
CA LEU A 285 -26.29 -5.06 -0.61
C LEU A 285 -26.30 -6.39 0.19
N MET A 286 -27.41 -7.12 0.18
CA MET A 286 -27.55 -8.45 0.77
C MET A 286 -27.04 -9.58 -0.15
N SER A 287 -26.68 -9.29 -1.42
CA SER A 287 -26.20 -10.33 -2.32
C SER A 287 -24.83 -10.86 -1.88
N PRO A 288 -24.66 -12.20 -1.69
CA PRO A 288 -23.37 -12.78 -1.35
C PRO A 288 -22.36 -12.72 -2.52
N THR A 289 -22.81 -12.45 -3.74
CA THR A 289 -21.94 -12.33 -4.93
C THR A 289 -21.47 -10.89 -5.20
N LEU A 290 -21.78 -9.95 -4.30
CA LEU A 290 -21.40 -8.54 -4.42
C LEU A 290 -19.92 -8.33 -4.05
N GLU A 291 -19.13 -7.87 -5.02
CA GLU A 291 -17.72 -7.54 -4.82
C GLU A 291 -17.55 -6.33 -3.89
N ASP A 292 -16.46 -6.27 -3.12
CA ASP A 292 -16.20 -5.19 -2.16
C ASP A 292 -16.20 -3.79 -2.81
N GLN A 293 -15.67 -3.72 -4.04
CA GLN A 293 -15.66 -2.48 -4.83
C GLN A 293 -17.08 -2.03 -5.25
N GLU A 294 -18.03 -2.96 -5.41
CA GLU A 294 -19.43 -2.68 -5.73
C GLU A 294 -20.23 -2.36 -4.47
N ARG A 295 -19.98 -3.08 -3.37
CA ARG A 295 -20.47 -2.79 -2.01
C ARG A 295 -20.14 -1.34 -1.62
N HIS A 296 -18.89 -0.94 -1.79
CA HIS A 296 -18.42 0.44 -1.57
C HIS A 296 -19.17 1.49 -2.41
N LEU A 297 -19.53 1.15 -3.66
CA LEU A 297 -20.29 2.04 -4.54
C LEU A 297 -21.76 2.17 -4.09
N LEU A 298 -22.39 1.08 -3.68
CA LEU A 298 -23.75 1.08 -3.14
C LEU A 298 -23.84 1.79 -1.78
N VAL A 299 -22.85 1.58 -0.90
CA VAL A 299 -22.70 2.33 0.36
C VAL A 299 -22.65 3.84 0.10
N LYS A 300 -21.86 4.28 -0.89
CA LYS A 300 -21.78 5.69 -1.31
C LYS A 300 -23.08 6.23 -1.91
N VAL A 301 -23.96 5.37 -2.44
CA VAL A 301 -25.33 5.77 -2.80
C VAL A 301 -26.16 5.98 -1.53
N ILE A 302 -26.19 4.98 -0.63
CA ILE A 302 -26.95 5.00 0.63
C ILE A 302 -26.63 6.25 1.45
N ASP A 303 -25.35 6.52 1.69
CA ASP A 303 -24.89 7.69 2.46
C ASP A 303 -25.44 9.01 1.88
N ARG A 304 -25.27 9.22 0.58
CA ARG A 304 -25.70 10.45 -0.09
C ARG A 304 -27.21 10.61 -0.17
N ILE A 305 -27.98 9.51 -0.26
CA ILE A 305 -29.45 9.60 -0.23
C ILE A 305 -29.97 9.81 1.20
N LEU A 306 -29.34 9.22 2.23
CA LEU A 306 -29.72 9.44 3.63
C LEU A 306 -29.63 10.92 3.98
N TYR A 307 -28.51 11.57 3.64
CA TYR A 307 -28.31 13.02 3.85
C TYR A 307 -29.36 13.90 3.13
N LYS A 308 -29.96 13.43 2.03
CA LYS A 308 -30.98 14.17 1.29
C LYS A 308 -32.40 13.87 1.76
N LEU A 309 -32.68 12.65 2.21
CA LEU A 309 -34.01 12.20 2.60
C LEU A 309 -34.40 12.66 4.01
N ASP A 310 -33.43 12.82 4.91
CA ASP A 310 -33.64 13.37 6.26
C ASP A 310 -34.78 12.61 7.00
N ASP A 311 -35.80 13.30 7.53
CA ASP A 311 -36.92 12.68 8.26
C ASP A 311 -37.66 11.54 7.51
N LEU A 312 -37.62 11.50 6.17
CA LEU A 312 -38.30 10.47 5.37
C LEU A 312 -37.75 9.05 5.62
N VAL A 313 -36.58 8.91 6.26
CA VAL A 313 -35.94 7.60 6.52
C VAL A 313 -36.54 6.88 7.73
N ARG A 314 -37.23 7.59 8.63
CA ARG A 314 -37.70 7.08 9.94
C ARG A 314 -38.45 5.72 9.86
N PRO A 315 -39.39 5.48 8.92
CA PRO A 315 -40.08 4.19 8.82
C PRO A 315 -39.19 3.03 8.33
N PHE A 316 -38.03 3.32 7.74
CA PHE A 316 -37.13 2.36 7.12
C PHE A 316 -35.90 2.03 7.99
N VAL A 317 -35.71 2.72 9.12
CA VAL A 317 -34.57 2.57 10.05
C VAL A 317 -34.28 1.11 10.38
N HIS A 318 -35.30 0.33 10.78
CA HIS A 318 -35.13 -1.09 11.10
C HIS A 318 -34.61 -1.91 9.91
N LYS A 319 -35.18 -1.70 8.71
CA LYS A 319 -34.76 -2.42 7.49
C LYS A 319 -33.33 -2.06 7.07
N ILE A 320 -32.91 -0.81 7.27
CA ILE A 320 -31.55 -0.38 7.00
C ILE A 320 -30.61 -0.99 8.04
N LEU A 321 -30.94 -0.94 9.33
CA LEU A 321 -30.12 -1.52 10.40
C LEU A 321 -29.86 -3.01 10.21
N VAL A 322 -30.89 -3.82 9.93
CA VAL A 322 -30.73 -5.28 9.72
C VAL A 322 -29.73 -5.61 8.60
N VAL A 323 -29.62 -4.77 7.58
CA VAL A 323 -28.70 -4.96 6.44
C VAL A 323 -27.29 -4.40 6.71
N ILE A 324 -27.18 -3.32 7.50
CA ILE A 324 -25.91 -2.61 7.75
C ILE A 324 -25.20 -3.07 9.02
N GLU A 325 -25.94 -3.56 10.03
CA GLU A 325 -25.38 -4.07 11.28
C GLU A 325 -24.36 -5.21 11.12
N PRO A 326 -24.55 -6.20 10.22
CA PRO A 326 -23.54 -7.22 9.93
C PRO A 326 -22.20 -6.64 9.44
N LEU A 327 -22.21 -5.51 8.72
CA LEU A 327 -20.97 -4.88 8.24
C LEU A 327 -20.09 -4.38 9.40
N LEU A 328 -20.64 -4.15 10.61
CA LEU A 328 -19.86 -3.75 11.79
C LEU A 328 -18.95 -4.84 12.35
N ILE A 329 -19.17 -6.11 11.95
CA ILE A 329 -18.41 -7.28 12.39
C ILE A 329 -17.67 -8.00 11.24
N ASP A 330 -17.75 -7.46 10.02
CA ASP A 330 -17.05 -7.98 8.84
C ASP A 330 -15.54 -8.14 9.10
N GLU A 331 -14.86 -9.01 8.37
CA GLU A 331 -13.40 -9.20 8.48
C GLU A 331 -12.62 -8.03 7.86
N ASP A 332 -13.16 -7.40 6.80
CA ASP A 332 -12.55 -6.23 6.21
C ASP A 332 -12.73 -4.96 7.07
N TYR A 333 -11.64 -4.21 7.20
CA TYR A 333 -11.65 -2.94 7.91
C TYR A 333 -12.48 -1.87 7.18
N TYR A 334 -12.46 -1.82 5.85
CA TYR A 334 -13.18 -0.78 5.09
C TYR A 334 -14.69 -1.00 5.13
N ALA A 335 -15.17 -2.24 4.94
CA ALA A 335 -16.56 -2.63 5.17
C ALA A 335 -17.04 -2.23 6.59
N ARG A 336 -16.21 -2.45 7.63
CA ARG A 336 -16.51 -2.00 8.99
C ARG A 336 -16.55 -0.47 9.13
N VAL A 337 -15.73 0.30 8.42
CA VAL A 337 -15.79 1.78 8.42
C VAL A 337 -17.08 2.26 7.76
N GLU A 338 -17.43 1.68 6.62
CA GLU A 338 -18.62 1.99 5.83
C GLU A 338 -19.92 1.74 6.60
N GLY A 339 -20.03 0.60 7.28
CA GLY A 339 -21.18 0.32 8.16
C GLY A 339 -21.31 1.34 9.30
N ARG A 340 -20.20 1.84 9.85
CA ARG A 340 -20.20 2.90 10.87
C ARG A 340 -20.64 4.25 10.29
N GLU A 341 -20.20 4.60 9.09
CA GLU A 341 -20.57 5.86 8.43
C GLU A 341 -22.08 5.90 8.13
N ILE A 342 -22.62 4.84 7.55
CA ILE A 342 -24.07 4.73 7.27
C ILE A 342 -24.88 4.82 8.58
N ILE A 343 -24.53 4.08 9.63
CA ILE A 343 -25.27 4.12 10.90
C ILE A 343 -25.15 5.49 11.58
N SER A 344 -24.00 6.16 11.47
CA SER A 344 -23.80 7.53 11.98
C SER A 344 -24.71 8.54 11.27
N ASN A 345 -24.83 8.47 9.95
CA ASN A 345 -25.65 9.40 9.18
C ASN A 345 -27.16 9.04 9.26
N LEU A 346 -27.50 7.75 9.37
CA LEU A 346 -28.85 7.29 9.70
C LEU A 346 -29.29 7.79 11.08
N ALA A 347 -28.41 7.74 12.10
CA ALA A 347 -28.72 8.22 13.44
C ALA A 347 -29.02 9.73 13.48
N LYS A 348 -28.29 10.52 12.68
CA LYS A 348 -28.53 11.96 12.53
C LYS A 348 -29.87 12.26 11.84
N ALA A 349 -30.21 11.54 10.77
CA ALA A 349 -31.46 11.72 10.02
C ALA A 349 -32.72 11.18 10.74
N ALA A 350 -32.60 10.06 11.45
CA ALA A 350 -33.73 9.44 12.16
C ALA A 350 -33.96 10.01 13.57
N GLY A 351 -32.90 10.53 14.20
CA GLY A 351 -32.92 11.02 15.58
C GLY A 351 -32.88 9.91 16.65
N LEU A 352 -32.35 10.27 17.83
CA LEU A 352 -32.06 9.33 18.92
C LEU A 352 -33.26 8.49 19.36
N ALA A 353 -34.43 9.12 19.52
CA ALA A 353 -35.64 8.44 20.01
C ALA A 353 -36.08 7.31 19.06
N THR A 354 -36.01 7.55 17.75
CA THR A 354 -36.30 6.55 16.72
C THR A 354 -35.33 5.39 16.82
N MET A 355 -34.01 5.66 16.83
CA MET A 355 -32.96 4.62 16.94
C MET A 355 -33.14 3.76 18.21
N ILE A 356 -33.36 4.38 19.38
CA ILE A 356 -33.62 3.67 20.64
C ILE A 356 -34.88 2.81 20.53
N SER A 357 -35.97 3.34 19.96
CA SER A 357 -37.23 2.60 19.85
C SER A 357 -37.11 1.37 18.94
N THR A 358 -36.33 1.49 17.85
CA THR A 358 -36.12 0.41 16.88
C THR A 358 -35.22 -0.69 17.42
N MET A 359 -34.11 -0.36 18.09
CA MET A 359 -33.09 -1.33 18.51
C MET A 359 -33.31 -1.88 19.93
N ARG A 360 -34.25 -1.31 20.70
CA ARG A 360 -34.56 -1.77 22.07
C ARG A 360 -34.97 -3.26 22.15
N PRO A 361 -35.80 -3.83 21.23
CA PRO A 361 -36.15 -5.26 21.27
C PRO A 361 -34.96 -6.20 21.05
N ASP A 362 -33.91 -5.72 20.38
CA ASP A 362 -32.74 -6.54 20.03
C ASP A 362 -31.73 -6.65 21.18
N ILE A 363 -31.86 -5.81 22.22
CA ILE A 363 -30.97 -5.79 23.39
C ILE A 363 -31.08 -7.04 24.28
N ASP A 364 -32.29 -7.57 24.46
CA ASP A 364 -32.58 -8.78 25.23
C ASP A 364 -33.01 -9.97 24.39
N ASN A 365 -32.75 -9.91 23.08
CA ASN A 365 -32.85 -11.06 22.17
C ASN A 365 -32.01 -12.25 22.69
N MET A 366 -32.49 -13.48 22.49
CA MET A 366 -31.76 -14.67 22.95
C MET A 366 -30.47 -14.91 22.14
N ASP A 367 -30.45 -14.51 20.88
CA ASP A 367 -29.26 -14.61 20.03
C ASP A 367 -28.13 -13.71 20.54
N GLU A 368 -26.91 -14.25 20.61
CA GLU A 368 -25.70 -13.50 20.96
C GLU A 368 -25.14 -12.72 19.76
N TYR A 369 -25.41 -13.16 18.52
CA TYR A 369 -25.03 -12.46 17.28
C TYR A 369 -25.74 -11.11 17.18
N VAL A 370 -27.08 -11.11 17.22
CA VAL A 370 -27.91 -9.88 17.17
C VAL A 370 -27.50 -8.91 18.30
N ARG A 371 -27.40 -9.39 19.55
CA ARG A 371 -26.94 -8.54 20.67
C ARG A 371 -25.52 -7.98 20.47
N ASN A 372 -24.64 -8.68 19.76
CA ASN A 372 -23.29 -8.22 19.45
C ASN A 372 -23.28 -7.12 18.38
N THR A 373 -24.08 -7.25 17.31
CA THR A 373 -24.18 -6.21 16.27
C THR A 373 -24.91 -4.97 16.81
N THR A 374 -26.04 -5.17 17.50
CA THR A 374 -26.81 -4.11 18.14
C THR A 374 -25.96 -3.31 19.14
N ALA A 375 -25.11 -3.98 19.93
CA ALA A 375 -24.21 -3.28 20.86
C ALA A 375 -23.17 -2.39 20.15
N ARG A 376 -22.68 -2.82 18.98
CA ARG A 376 -21.76 -2.02 18.14
C ARG A 376 -22.49 -0.85 17.48
N ALA A 377 -23.70 -1.09 16.95
CA ALA A 377 -24.52 -0.05 16.35
C ALA A 377 -24.89 1.05 17.37
N PHE A 378 -25.25 0.70 18.61
CA PHE A 378 -25.48 1.69 19.67
C PHE A 378 -24.23 2.52 20.01
N ALA A 379 -23.03 1.93 19.94
CA ALA A 379 -21.79 2.70 20.11
C ALA A 379 -21.56 3.71 18.97
N VAL A 380 -21.91 3.34 17.73
CA VAL A 380 -21.90 4.27 16.58
C VAL A 380 -22.92 5.38 16.77
N VAL A 381 -24.14 5.07 17.20
CA VAL A 381 -25.18 6.06 17.53
C VAL A 381 -24.69 7.02 18.63
N ALA A 382 -24.01 6.51 19.67
CA ALA A 382 -23.41 7.34 20.72
C ALA A 382 -22.28 8.26 20.21
N SER A 383 -21.48 7.81 19.25
CA SER A 383 -20.46 8.65 18.61
C SER A 383 -21.05 9.73 17.68
N ALA A 384 -22.20 9.43 17.06
CA ALA A 384 -22.88 10.33 16.12
C ALA A 384 -23.72 11.42 16.81
N LEU A 385 -24.37 11.09 17.93
CA LEU A 385 -25.31 11.94 18.65
C LEU A 385 -24.79 12.41 20.03
N GLY A 386 -23.59 11.98 20.41
CA GLY A 386 -22.93 12.31 21.67
C GLY A 386 -23.35 11.40 22.84
N ILE A 387 -22.36 10.93 23.60
CA ILE A 387 -22.53 10.03 24.76
C ILE A 387 -23.59 10.54 25.77
N PRO A 388 -23.64 11.83 26.17
CA PRO A 388 -24.58 12.32 27.18
C PRO A 388 -26.04 12.01 26.88
N SER A 389 -26.42 12.02 25.60
CA SER A 389 -27.79 11.75 25.15
C SER A 389 -28.22 10.29 25.41
N LEU A 390 -27.27 9.35 25.39
CA LEU A 390 -27.52 7.92 25.58
C LEU A 390 -27.33 7.46 27.03
N LEU A 391 -26.72 8.26 27.91
CA LEU A 391 -26.47 7.89 29.33
C LEU A 391 -27.74 7.45 30.09
N PRO A 392 -28.91 8.12 29.99
CA PRO A 392 -30.11 7.68 30.71
C PRO A 392 -30.60 6.29 30.23
N PHE A 393 -30.46 6.02 28.94
CA PHE A 393 -30.79 4.73 28.34
C PHE A 393 -29.84 3.62 28.82
N LEU A 394 -28.53 3.87 28.80
CA LEU A 394 -27.53 2.93 29.30
C LEU A 394 -27.75 2.62 30.79
N LYS A 395 -28.00 3.64 31.61
CA LYS A 395 -28.30 3.47 33.05
C LYS A 395 -29.51 2.56 33.28
N ALA A 396 -30.56 2.69 32.47
CA ALA A 396 -31.76 1.84 32.55
C ALA A 396 -31.51 0.40 32.05
N VAL A 397 -30.74 0.22 30.97
CA VAL A 397 -30.44 -1.11 30.41
C VAL A 397 -29.47 -1.89 31.31
N CYS A 398 -28.37 -1.28 31.75
CA CYS A 398 -27.37 -1.92 32.62
C CYS A 398 -27.94 -2.32 33.99
N LYS A 399 -28.93 -1.58 34.52
CA LYS A 399 -29.62 -1.87 35.79
C LYS A 399 -30.98 -2.57 35.60
N SER A 400 -31.25 -3.12 34.41
CA SER A 400 -32.49 -3.84 34.09
C SER A 400 -32.62 -5.14 34.92
N LYS A 401 -33.76 -5.28 35.61
CA LYS A 401 -34.12 -6.51 36.35
C LYS A 401 -34.84 -7.56 35.50
N LYS A 402 -35.15 -7.25 34.23
CA LYS A 402 -35.96 -8.15 33.37
C LYS A 402 -35.17 -9.34 32.82
N SER A 403 -33.93 -9.11 32.39
CA SER A 403 -33.09 -10.11 31.74
C SER A 403 -31.62 -9.80 31.98
N TRP A 404 -30.81 -10.83 32.22
CA TRP A 404 -29.36 -10.65 32.33
C TRP A 404 -28.74 -10.34 30.96
N GLN A 405 -29.40 -10.76 29.87
CA GLN A 405 -29.07 -10.44 28.50
C GLN A 405 -29.06 -8.91 28.29
N ALA A 406 -30.09 -8.18 28.75
CA ALA A 406 -30.11 -6.73 28.68
C ALA A 406 -28.93 -6.09 29.41
N ARG A 407 -28.65 -6.52 30.65
CA ARG A 407 -27.51 -6.01 31.44
C ARG A 407 -26.18 -6.24 30.72
N HIS A 408 -25.97 -7.45 30.21
CA HIS A 408 -24.78 -7.83 29.43
C HIS A 408 -24.63 -6.97 28.17
N THR A 409 -25.69 -6.80 27.38
CA THR A 409 -25.66 -5.98 26.16
C THR A 409 -25.41 -4.50 26.48
N GLY A 410 -26.04 -3.95 27.53
CA GLY A 410 -25.82 -2.57 27.98
C GLY A 410 -24.36 -2.29 28.32
N ILE A 411 -23.73 -3.19 29.08
CA ILE A 411 -22.31 -3.08 29.45
C ILE A 411 -21.41 -3.28 28.22
N LYS A 412 -21.81 -4.16 27.28
CA LYS A 412 -21.12 -4.31 25.99
C LYS A 412 -21.22 -3.04 25.12
N ILE A 413 -22.32 -2.29 25.16
CA ILE A 413 -22.40 -0.97 24.51
C ILE A 413 -21.35 -0.02 25.11
N VAL A 414 -21.22 0.04 26.44
CA VAL A 414 -20.19 0.88 27.10
C VAL A 414 -18.77 0.46 26.65
N GLN A 415 -18.49 -0.84 26.55
CA GLN A 415 -17.22 -1.32 26.00
C GLN A 415 -17.00 -0.86 24.54
N GLN A 416 -18.01 -0.98 23.66
CA GLN A 416 -17.86 -0.58 22.26
C GLN A 416 -17.78 0.94 22.08
N ILE A 417 -18.47 1.72 22.92
CA ILE A 417 -18.28 3.19 23.04
C ILE A 417 -16.82 3.47 23.39
N SER A 418 -16.24 2.70 24.32
CA SER A 418 -14.87 2.91 24.76
C SER A 418 -13.86 2.71 23.63
N ILE A 419 -14.02 1.61 22.88
CA ILE A 419 -13.17 1.27 21.74
C ILE A 419 -13.33 2.26 20.58
N LEU A 420 -14.54 2.78 20.35
CA LEU A 420 -14.82 3.68 19.22
C LEU A 420 -14.43 5.14 19.49
N MET A 421 -14.58 5.62 20.73
CA MET A 421 -14.33 7.02 21.09
C MET A 421 -12.89 7.28 21.54
N GLY A 422 -12.17 6.26 22.05
CA GLY A 422 -10.80 6.43 22.56
C GLY A 422 -10.72 7.52 23.64
N CYS A 423 -9.73 8.39 23.56
CA CYS A 423 -9.50 9.46 24.54
C CYS A 423 -10.68 10.44 24.73
N ALA A 424 -11.63 10.51 23.79
CA ALA A 424 -12.79 11.41 23.88
C ALA A 424 -13.82 11.00 24.97
N ILE A 425 -13.63 9.88 25.66
CA ILE A 425 -14.50 9.43 26.77
C ILE A 425 -14.28 10.26 28.04
N LEU A 426 -13.10 10.85 28.23
CA LEU A 426 -12.66 11.41 29.53
C LEU A 426 -13.71 12.30 30.25
N PRO A 427 -14.45 13.21 29.59
CA PRO A 427 -15.49 14.03 30.24
C PRO A 427 -16.73 13.25 30.73
N HIS A 428 -16.88 11.99 30.32
CA HIS A 428 -18.02 11.12 30.59
C HIS A 428 -17.61 9.82 31.30
N LEU A 429 -16.31 9.64 31.58
CA LEU A 429 -15.72 8.44 32.15
C LEU A 429 -16.39 8.03 33.45
N ARG A 430 -16.43 8.94 34.43
CA ARG A 430 -17.09 8.73 35.73
C ARG A 430 -18.53 8.24 35.59
N SER A 431 -19.33 8.92 34.75
CA SER A 431 -20.73 8.55 34.51
C SER A 431 -20.88 7.16 33.87
N LEU A 432 -19.94 6.75 33.03
CA LEU A 432 -19.94 5.40 32.44
C LEU A 432 -19.51 4.33 33.45
N VAL A 433 -18.52 4.62 34.31
CA VAL A 433 -18.09 3.70 35.39
C VAL A 433 -19.22 3.49 36.41
N GLU A 434 -19.85 4.55 36.92
CA GLU A 434 -21.02 4.49 37.83
C GLU A 434 -22.26 3.76 37.22
N ILE A 435 -22.31 3.64 35.89
CA ILE A 435 -23.36 2.89 35.17
C ILE A 435 -23.05 1.38 35.13
N ILE A 436 -21.77 0.96 35.18
CA ILE A 436 -21.37 -0.45 35.00
C ILE A 436 -20.81 -1.12 36.27
N GLU A 437 -20.36 -0.37 37.28
CA GLU A 437 -19.71 -0.88 38.50
C GLU A 437 -20.45 -2.06 39.17
N HIS A 438 -21.78 -2.01 39.23
CA HIS A 438 -22.62 -3.05 39.84
C HIS A 438 -22.58 -4.39 39.08
N GLY A 439 -22.14 -4.38 37.82
CA GLY A 439 -21.97 -5.58 37.00
C GLY A 439 -20.84 -6.49 37.48
N LEU A 440 -19.90 -5.99 38.29
CA LEU A 440 -18.82 -6.80 38.87
C LEU A 440 -19.30 -7.76 39.97
N VAL A 441 -20.40 -7.43 40.64
CA VAL A 441 -21.01 -8.23 41.72
C VAL A 441 -22.27 -8.99 41.28
N ASP A 442 -22.56 -8.99 39.97
CA ASP A 442 -23.69 -9.73 39.39
C ASP A 442 -23.56 -11.23 39.63
N GLU A 443 -24.66 -11.93 39.90
CA GLU A 443 -24.70 -13.40 40.02
C GLU A 443 -24.20 -14.10 38.75
N GLN A 444 -24.50 -13.51 37.58
CA GLN A 444 -24.19 -14.12 36.29
C GLN A 444 -22.75 -13.86 35.85
N GLN A 445 -21.95 -14.94 35.72
CA GLN A 445 -20.52 -14.83 35.38
C GLN A 445 -20.28 -14.09 34.06
N LYS A 446 -21.11 -14.31 33.02
CA LYS A 446 -21.00 -13.59 31.75
C LYS A 446 -21.08 -12.07 31.94
N VAL A 447 -21.91 -11.57 32.88
CA VAL A 447 -22.04 -10.14 33.19
C VAL A 447 -20.78 -9.63 33.92
N ARG A 448 -20.29 -10.36 34.93
CA ARG A 448 -19.02 -10.01 35.62
C ARG A 448 -17.84 -9.90 34.63
N THR A 449 -17.70 -10.87 33.74
CA THR A 449 -16.64 -10.90 32.72
C THR A 449 -16.72 -9.71 31.77
N ILE A 450 -17.89 -9.41 31.18
CA ILE A 450 -18.00 -8.26 30.26
C ILE A 450 -17.81 -6.92 30.99
N THR A 451 -18.18 -6.82 32.27
CA THR A 451 -17.95 -5.62 33.08
C THR A 451 -16.46 -5.35 33.28
N ALA A 452 -15.68 -6.36 33.68
CA ALA A 452 -14.23 -6.21 33.79
C ALA A 452 -13.56 -5.91 32.44
N LEU A 453 -14.04 -6.50 31.33
CA LEU A 453 -13.56 -6.18 29.99
C LEU A 453 -13.99 -4.78 29.48
N ALA A 454 -15.09 -4.23 29.96
CA ALA A 454 -15.52 -2.86 29.68
C ALA A 454 -14.70 -1.85 30.47
N LEU A 455 -14.43 -2.12 31.75
CA LEU A 455 -13.53 -1.33 32.60
C LEU A 455 -12.10 -1.30 32.05
N ALA A 456 -11.59 -2.45 31.59
CA ALA A 456 -10.29 -2.52 30.90
C ALA A 456 -10.25 -1.60 29.66
N ALA A 457 -11.33 -1.56 28.87
CA ALA A 457 -11.42 -0.72 27.67
C ALA A 457 -11.58 0.78 28.01
N LEU A 458 -12.31 1.11 29.08
CA LEU A 458 -12.41 2.48 29.60
C LEU A 458 -11.04 2.97 30.10
N ALA A 459 -10.29 2.14 30.84
CA ALA A 459 -8.96 2.49 31.35
C ALA A 459 -7.93 2.61 30.20
N GLU A 460 -7.93 1.67 29.24
CA GLU A 460 -7.12 1.76 28.01
C GLU A 460 -7.36 3.06 27.24
N ALA A 461 -8.63 3.48 27.14
CA ALA A 461 -9.00 4.68 26.40
C ALA A 461 -8.79 5.98 27.20
N ALA A 462 -8.77 5.93 28.53
CA ALA A 462 -8.51 7.07 29.41
C ALA A 462 -7.01 7.33 29.68
N THR A 463 -6.16 6.30 29.52
CA THR A 463 -4.72 6.33 29.79
C THR A 463 -4.04 7.58 29.21
N PRO A 464 -3.26 8.36 30.00
CA PRO A 464 -2.84 8.13 31.39
C PRO A 464 -3.75 8.77 32.46
N TYR A 465 -4.87 9.39 32.10
CA TYR A 465 -5.71 10.17 33.02
C TYR A 465 -6.91 9.38 33.56
N GLY A 466 -7.58 9.93 34.58
CA GLY A 466 -8.92 9.51 34.99
C GLY A 466 -9.00 8.44 36.08
N ILE A 467 -7.91 8.17 36.81
CA ILE A 467 -7.89 7.19 37.93
C ILE A 467 -9.00 7.45 38.98
N GLU A 468 -9.27 8.72 39.29
CA GLU A 468 -10.35 9.15 40.20
C GLU A 468 -11.74 8.58 39.83
N SER A 469 -11.98 8.29 38.54
CA SER A 469 -13.25 7.73 38.07
C SER A 469 -13.40 6.24 38.34
N PHE A 470 -12.33 5.55 38.76
CA PHE A 470 -12.30 4.09 38.97
C PHE A 470 -12.23 3.68 40.45
N ASP A 471 -12.19 4.63 41.39
CA ASP A 471 -12.03 4.37 42.82
C ASP A 471 -13.06 3.36 43.38
N SER A 472 -14.35 3.56 43.08
CA SER A 472 -15.46 2.66 43.49
C SER A 472 -15.35 1.23 42.95
N VAL A 473 -14.52 1.02 41.92
CA VAL A 473 -14.34 -0.24 41.19
C VAL A 473 -13.11 -1.01 41.65
N LEU A 474 -12.14 -0.36 42.32
CA LEU A 474 -10.91 -1.02 42.77
C LEU A 474 -11.21 -2.16 43.74
N GLU A 475 -11.87 -1.91 44.88
CA GLU A 475 -12.13 -2.95 45.89
C GLU A 475 -12.87 -4.19 45.32
N PRO A 476 -13.95 -4.06 44.53
CA PRO A 476 -14.59 -5.20 43.86
C PRO A 476 -13.63 -6.02 42.96
N LEU A 477 -12.73 -5.36 42.20
CA LEU A 477 -11.75 -6.05 41.37
C LEU A 477 -10.71 -6.81 42.22
N TRP A 478 -10.21 -6.21 43.30
CA TRP A 478 -9.26 -6.81 44.25
C TRP A 478 -9.82 -8.06 44.94
N ARG A 479 -11.08 -7.99 45.39
CA ARG A 479 -11.77 -9.16 45.93
C ARG A 479 -12.02 -10.23 44.85
N GLY A 480 -12.29 -9.80 43.63
CA GLY A 480 -12.49 -10.67 42.47
C GLY A 480 -11.26 -11.50 42.10
N ILE A 481 -10.06 -10.91 42.01
CA ILE A 481 -8.85 -11.67 41.61
C ILE A 481 -8.45 -12.77 42.62
N ARG A 482 -8.72 -12.56 43.92
CA ARG A 482 -8.43 -13.57 44.95
C ARG A 482 -9.44 -14.74 44.87
N THR A 483 -10.71 -14.46 44.60
CA THR A 483 -11.82 -15.42 44.65
C THR A 483 -12.15 -16.12 43.32
N HIS A 484 -12.02 -15.46 42.17
CA HIS A 484 -12.36 -16.02 40.87
C HIS A 484 -11.22 -16.82 40.23
N ARG A 485 -11.54 -17.71 39.29
CA ARG A 485 -10.59 -18.55 38.52
C ARG A 485 -11.03 -18.64 37.05
N GLY A 486 -10.15 -19.14 36.18
CA GLY A 486 -10.42 -19.29 34.74
C GLY A 486 -10.72 -17.97 34.03
N LYS A 487 -11.55 -18.00 32.98
CA LYS A 487 -11.84 -16.82 32.13
C LYS A 487 -12.40 -15.60 32.88
N GLY A 488 -13.05 -15.81 34.04
CA GLY A 488 -13.46 -14.70 34.91
C GLY A 488 -12.27 -13.97 35.54
N LEU A 489 -11.29 -14.73 36.04
CA LEU A 489 -10.03 -14.17 36.57
C LEU A 489 -9.25 -13.43 35.47
N ALA A 490 -9.19 -13.98 34.25
CA ALA A 490 -8.53 -13.35 33.12
C ALA A 490 -9.08 -11.94 32.84
N ALA A 491 -10.41 -11.76 32.82
CA ALA A 491 -11.01 -10.46 32.60
C ALA A 491 -10.70 -9.46 33.74
N PHE A 492 -10.68 -9.91 34.99
CA PHE A 492 -10.35 -9.07 36.15
C PHE A 492 -8.87 -8.67 36.17
N LEU A 493 -7.95 -9.60 35.88
CA LEU A 493 -6.52 -9.30 35.71
C LEU A 493 -6.30 -8.31 34.57
N LYS A 494 -7.03 -8.44 33.44
CA LYS A 494 -6.99 -7.45 32.36
C LYS A 494 -7.41 -6.07 32.86
N ALA A 495 -8.53 -5.96 33.58
CA ALA A 495 -8.98 -4.68 34.13
C ALA A 495 -7.92 -4.03 35.02
N ILE A 496 -7.34 -4.77 35.96
CA ILE A 496 -6.31 -4.24 36.87
C ILE A 496 -5.03 -3.86 36.12
N GLY A 497 -4.56 -4.66 35.16
CA GLY A 497 -3.37 -4.32 34.37
C GLY A 497 -3.52 -3.05 33.54
N TYR A 498 -4.73 -2.70 33.11
CA TYR A 498 -5.00 -1.41 32.48
C TYR A 498 -5.22 -0.26 33.47
N LEU A 499 -5.52 -0.54 34.75
CA LEU A 499 -5.68 0.48 35.79
C LEU A 499 -4.36 0.86 36.47
N ILE A 500 -3.42 -0.08 36.64
CA ILE A 500 -2.11 0.15 37.30
C ILE A 500 -1.35 1.34 36.67
N PRO A 501 -1.24 1.49 35.33
CA PRO A 501 -0.54 2.62 34.71
C PRO A 501 -1.22 4.00 34.87
N LEU A 502 -2.45 4.06 35.41
CA LEU A 502 -3.14 5.33 35.73
C LEU A 502 -2.93 5.72 37.20
N MET A 503 -2.35 4.86 38.03
CA MET A 503 -2.14 5.09 39.46
C MET A 503 -0.83 5.83 39.72
N ASP A 504 -0.78 6.59 40.82
CA ASP A 504 0.46 7.15 41.35
C ASP A 504 1.45 6.03 41.72
N ALA A 505 2.76 6.34 41.66
CA ALA A 505 3.84 5.36 41.80
C ALA A 505 3.75 4.51 43.08
N GLU A 506 3.34 5.08 44.21
CA GLU A 506 3.20 4.40 45.50
C GLU A 506 2.11 3.31 45.45
N TYR A 507 0.92 3.68 44.97
CA TYR A 507 -0.21 2.75 44.80
C TYR A 507 0.11 1.70 43.72
N ALA A 508 0.74 2.11 42.61
CA ALA A 508 1.14 1.21 41.54
C ALA A 508 2.12 0.13 42.02
N ASN A 509 3.09 0.47 42.89
CA ASN A 509 4.03 -0.48 43.48
C ASN A 509 3.31 -1.50 44.37
N TYR A 510 2.51 -1.01 45.33
CA TYR A 510 1.73 -1.85 46.25
C TYR A 510 0.82 -2.84 45.50
N TYR A 511 0.02 -2.32 44.57
CA TYR A 511 -0.91 -3.13 43.80
C TYR A 511 -0.22 -4.07 42.81
N THR A 512 0.92 -3.67 42.23
CA THR A 512 1.71 -4.56 41.37
C THR A 512 2.23 -5.76 42.15
N ARG A 513 2.80 -5.57 43.34
CA ARG A 513 3.34 -6.67 44.17
C ARG A 513 2.26 -7.69 44.55
N GLU A 514 1.07 -7.22 44.92
CA GLU A 514 -0.10 -8.07 45.21
C GLU A 514 -0.59 -8.86 43.98
N VAL A 515 -0.67 -8.24 42.80
CA VAL A 515 -1.09 -8.91 41.56
C VAL A 515 -0.03 -9.89 41.07
N MET A 516 1.26 -9.59 41.26
CA MET A 516 2.36 -10.40 40.72
C MET A 516 2.36 -11.83 41.28
N LEU A 517 2.00 -12.02 42.55
CA LEU A 517 1.81 -13.34 43.16
C LEU A 517 0.76 -14.18 42.41
N ILE A 518 -0.30 -13.54 41.90
CA ILE A 518 -1.34 -14.19 41.12
C ILE A 518 -0.88 -14.40 39.67
N LEU A 519 -0.18 -13.43 39.06
CA LEU A 519 0.38 -13.57 37.71
C LEU A 519 1.37 -14.72 37.62
N ILE A 520 2.35 -14.80 38.53
CA ILE A 520 3.38 -15.86 38.56
C ILE A 520 2.72 -17.25 38.66
N ARG A 521 1.65 -17.41 39.46
CA ARG A 521 0.87 -18.66 39.53
C ARG A 521 0.26 -19.03 38.17
N GLU A 522 -0.23 -18.04 37.43
CA GLU A 522 -0.94 -18.23 36.16
C GLU A 522 0.01 -18.26 34.93
N PHE A 523 1.32 -18.02 35.09
CA PHE A 523 2.32 -18.17 34.01
C PHE A 523 2.32 -19.59 33.42
N GLN A 524 2.01 -20.60 34.24
CA GLN A 524 1.94 -22.01 33.84
C GLN A 524 0.55 -22.42 33.30
N SER A 525 -0.39 -21.47 33.15
CA SER A 525 -1.73 -21.77 32.68
C SER A 525 -1.70 -22.33 31.24
N PRO A 526 -2.45 -23.42 30.94
CA PRO A 526 -2.54 -23.96 29.59
C PRO A 526 -3.44 -23.12 28.68
N ASP A 527 -4.22 -22.18 29.21
CA ASP A 527 -5.13 -21.34 28.42
C ASP A 527 -4.37 -20.20 27.72
N GLU A 528 -4.38 -20.21 26.40
CA GLU A 528 -3.75 -19.20 25.55
C GLU A 528 -4.38 -17.81 25.70
N GLU A 529 -5.67 -17.70 26.03
CA GLU A 529 -6.27 -16.40 26.36
C GLU A 529 -5.70 -15.87 27.67
N MET A 530 -5.51 -16.74 28.67
CA MET A 530 -4.93 -16.37 29.96
C MET A 530 -3.48 -15.90 29.80
N LYS A 531 -2.63 -16.64 29.06
CA LYS A 531 -1.25 -16.23 28.77
C LYS A 531 -1.17 -14.86 28.11
N LYS A 532 -2.05 -14.58 27.13
CA LYS A 532 -2.11 -13.28 26.42
C LYS A 532 -2.46 -12.14 27.36
N ILE A 533 -3.41 -12.33 28.27
CA ILE A 533 -3.70 -11.34 29.31
C ILE A 533 -2.52 -11.19 30.26
N VAL A 534 -1.99 -12.28 30.81
CA VAL A 534 -0.91 -12.25 31.80
C VAL A 534 0.35 -11.57 31.25
N LEU A 535 0.76 -11.86 30.01
CA LEU A 535 1.85 -11.14 29.34
C LEU A 535 1.57 -9.64 29.19
N LYS A 536 0.33 -9.28 28.80
CA LYS A 536 -0.06 -7.86 28.65
C LYS A 536 -0.06 -7.12 29.99
N VAL A 537 -0.53 -7.77 31.07
CA VAL A 537 -0.48 -7.21 32.44
C VAL A 537 0.97 -7.08 32.91
N VAL A 538 1.83 -8.09 32.71
CA VAL A 538 3.27 -7.99 33.04
C VAL A 538 3.92 -6.81 32.30
N LYS A 539 3.63 -6.62 31.00
CA LYS A 539 4.09 -5.46 30.23
C LYS A 539 3.67 -4.13 30.88
N GLN A 540 2.42 -4.02 31.32
CA GLN A 540 1.86 -2.81 31.93
C GLN A 540 2.45 -2.53 33.32
N CYS A 541 2.55 -3.56 34.17
CA CYS A 541 3.18 -3.44 35.49
C CYS A 541 4.65 -2.98 35.36
N CYS A 542 5.45 -3.64 34.52
CA CYS A 542 6.86 -3.28 34.36
C CYS A 542 7.05 -1.88 33.74
N ALA A 543 6.16 -1.44 32.85
CA ALA A 543 6.22 -0.10 32.28
C ALA A 543 5.93 1.03 33.30
N THR A 544 5.32 0.73 34.45
CA THR A 544 4.89 1.73 35.43
C THR A 544 6.06 2.22 36.30
N ASP A 545 6.10 3.50 36.65
CA ASP A 545 7.26 4.11 37.33
C ASP A 545 7.45 3.72 38.80
N GLY A 546 6.41 3.19 39.46
CA GLY A 546 6.51 2.70 40.84
C GLY A 546 7.23 1.36 41.02
N VAL A 547 7.54 0.62 39.94
CA VAL A 547 8.10 -0.74 40.04
C VAL A 547 9.62 -0.71 39.94
N GLU A 548 10.30 -1.04 41.05
CA GLU A 548 11.75 -1.08 41.15
C GLU A 548 12.37 -2.15 40.23
N PRO A 549 13.48 -1.86 39.52
CA PRO A 549 14.09 -2.82 38.59
C PRO A 549 14.62 -4.08 39.30
N ASP A 550 15.11 -3.95 40.53
CA ASP A 550 15.64 -5.09 41.30
C ASP A 550 14.54 -6.11 41.65
N TYR A 551 13.32 -5.64 41.96
CA TYR A 551 12.16 -6.50 42.16
C TYR A 551 11.78 -7.27 40.89
N ILE A 552 11.88 -6.63 39.72
CA ILE A 552 11.67 -7.30 38.43
C ILE A 552 12.75 -8.38 38.24
N LYS A 553 14.03 -8.06 38.51
CA LYS A 553 15.17 -8.98 38.37
C LYS A 553 15.06 -10.23 39.25
N SER A 554 14.62 -10.10 40.50
CA SER A 554 14.54 -11.23 41.44
C SER A 554 13.27 -12.07 41.27
N GLU A 555 12.08 -11.46 41.24
CA GLU A 555 10.81 -12.18 41.32
C GLU A 555 10.19 -12.49 39.95
N ILE A 556 10.36 -11.60 38.96
CA ILE A 556 9.59 -11.66 37.71
C ILE A 556 10.38 -12.36 36.59
N LEU A 557 11.65 -11.99 36.38
CA LEU A 557 12.45 -12.54 35.27
C LEU A 557 12.59 -14.07 35.32
N PRO A 558 12.92 -14.73 36.45
CA PRO A 558 13.18 -16.17 36.44
C PRO A 558 11.93 -17.00 36.09
N PRO A 559 10.73 -16.73 36.67
CA PRO A 559 9.50 -17.38 36.21
C PRO A 559 9.11 -17.01 34.77
N PHE A 560 9.31 -15.75 34.34
CA PHE A 560 8.94 -15.27 33.02
C PHE A 560 9.71 -16.01 31.90
N PHE A 561 11.04 -16.07 31.98
CA PHE A 561 11.84 -16.81 31.01
C PHE A 561 11.53 -18.31 31.06
N ARG A 562 11.43 -18.91 32.25
CA ARG A 562 11.13 -20.34 32.40
C ARG A 562 9.78 -20.77 31.80
N SER A 563 8.76 -19.91 31.80
CA SER A 563 7.41 -20.27 31.34
C SER A 563 7.06 -19.78 29.94
N PHE A 564 7.55 -18.61 29.52
CA PHE A 564 7.17 -18.03 28.22
C PHE A 564 8.23 -18.22 27.13
N TRP A 565 9.52 -18.30 27.47
CA TRP A 565 10.57 -18.52 26.48
C TRP A 565 10.70 -20.02 26.18
N THR A 566 9.85 -20.48 25.26
CA THR A 566 9.79 -21.87 24.78
C THR A 566 9.53 -21.89 23.28
N GLN A 567 10.05 -22.91 22.58
CA GLN A 567 9.87 -23.07 21.12
C GLN A 567 8.40 -23.04 20.67
N ARG A 568 7.45 -23.49 21.51
CA ARG A 568 6.00 -23.45 21.21
C ARG A 568 5.47 -22.01 21.07
N MET A 569 6.01 -21.06 21.82
CA MET A 569 5.57 -19.66 21.80
C MET A 569 6.00 -18.93 20.53
N ALA A 570 7.08 -19.38 19.88
CA ALA A 570 7.54 -18.84 18.61
C ALA A 570 6.67 -19.26 17.40
N LEU A 571 5.87 -20.33 17.53
CA LEU A 571 5.00 -20.83 16.45
C LEU A 571 3.68 -20.03 16.30
N ASP A 572 3.06 -19.56 17.39
CA ASP A 572 1.90 -18.65 17.30
C ASP A 572 2.38 -17.20 17.12
N ARG A 573 2.21 -16.66 15.91
CA ARG A 573 2.55 -15.27 15.55
C ARG A 573 1.92 -14.21 16.49
N ARG A 574 0.78 -14.49 17.13
CA ARG A 574 0.15 -13.58 18.11
C ARG A 574 0.90 -13.59 19.45
N ASN A 575 1.27 -14.79 19.92
CA ASN A 575 2.08 -14.97 21.13
C ASN A 575 3.50 -14.44 20.95
N TYR A 576 4.15 -14.80 19.84
CA TYR A 576 5.45 -14.28 19.40
C TYR A 576 5.50 -12.76 19.57
N ARG A 577 4.58 -12.02 18.95
CA ARG A 577 4.59 -10.56 18.99
C ARG A 577 4.37 -10.02 20.40
N GLN A 578 3.41 -10.57 21.14
CA GLN A 578 3.15 -10.13 22.50
C GLN A 578 4.34 -10.41 23.42
N LEU A 579 5.04 -11.54 23.27
CA LEU A 579 6.21 -11.91 24.08
C LEU A 579 7.41 -11.01 23.77
N VAL A 580 7.73 -10.80 22.50
CA VAL A 580 8.80 -9.88 22.06
C VAL A 580 8.49 -8.46 22.58
N ASP A 581 7.31 -7.93 22.29
CA ASP A 581 6.92 -6.57 22.68
C ASP A 581 6.78 -6.42 24.22
N THR A 582 6.63 -7.50 25.00
CA THR A 582 6.66 -7.49 26.47
C THR A 582 8.09 -7.51 27.00
N THR A 583 8.96 -8.36 26.43
CA THR A 583 10.36 -8.49 26.84
C THR A 583 11.15 -7.20 26.60
N VAL A 584 10.81 -6.45 25.54
CA VAL A 584 11.40 -5.13 25.24
C VAL A 584 11.05 -4.08 26.31
N GLU A 585 9.79 -4.00 26.80
CA GLU A 585 9.48 -3.05 27.89
C GLU A 585 10.14 -3.45 29.21
N ILE A 586 10.29 -4.74 29.47
CA ILE A 586 11.03 -5.23 30.63
C ILE A 586 12.50 -4.77 30.51
N ALA A 587 13.12 -4.91 29.34
CA ALA A 587 14.49 -4.43 29.10
C ALA A 587 14.64 -2.91 29.30
N ASN A 588 13.65 -2.11 28.86
CA ASN A 588 13.62 -0.65 29.04
C ASN A 588 13.72 -0.20 30.52
N LYS A 589 13.40 -1.09 31.48
CA LYS A 589 13.45 -0.82 32.93
C LYS A 589 14.58 -1.56 33.64
N VAL A 590 14.84 -2.81 33.25
CA VAL A 590 15.79 -3.73 33.88
C VAL A 590 17.24 -3.46 33.44
N GLY A 591 17.43 -2.98 32.21
CA GLY A 591 18.71 -2.94 31.50
C GLY A 591 18.74 -3.91 30.32
N ALA A 592 19.57 -3.61 29.32
CA ALA A 592 19.73 -4.42 28.12
C ALA A 592 20.53 -5.69 28.39
N ALA A 593 21.62 -5.58 29.15
CA ALA A 593 22.54 -6.70 29.40
C ALA A 593 21.85 -7.88 30.12
N ASP A 594 21.07 -7.58 31.17
CA ASP A 594 20.33 -8.56 31.98
C ASP A 594 19.29 -9.38 31.20
N ILE A 595 18.79 -8.86 30.09
CA ILE A 595 17.82 -9.53 29.20
C ILE A 595 18.55 -10.28 28.10
N ILE A 596 19.51 -9.62 27.43
CA ILE A 596 20.30 -10.19 26.34
C ILE A 596 21.08 -11.42 26.84
N SER A 597 21.68 -11.37 28.04
CA SER A 597 22.45 -12.48 28.63
C SER A 597 21.62 -13.74 28.92
N ARG A 598 20.28 -13.64 28.91
CA ARG A 598 19.37 -14.78 29.16
C ARG A 598 18.88 -15.45 27.87
N ILE A 599 19.06 -14.80 26.71
CA ILE A 599 18.55 -15.26 25.41
C ILE A 599 19.63 -15.35 24.33
N VAL A 600 20.87 -14.88 24.56
CA VAL A 600 21.93 -14.98 23.54
C VAL A 600 22.29 -16.42 23.19
N ASP A 601 22.30 -17.33 24.17
CA ASP A 601 22.56 -18.76 23.89
C ASP A 601 21.43 -19.39 23.05
N ASP A 602 20.19 -18.89 23.17
CA ASP A 602 19.03 -19.31 22.36
C ASP A 602 19.13 -18.88 20.88
N LEU A 603 20.05 -17.98 20.50
CA LEU A 603 20.39 -17.75 19.08
C LEU A 603 20.99 -19.00 18.42
N LYS A 604 21.44 -19.99 19.22
CA LYS A 604 21.97 -21.26 18.75
C LYS A 604 21.01 -22.45 18.89
N ASP A 605 19.73 -22.20 19.14
CA ASP A 605 18.70 -23.24 19.12
C ASP A 605 18.47 -23.78 17.69
N GLU A 606 18.19 -25.08 17.56
CA GLU A 606 17.91 -25.77 16.29
C GLU A 606 16.68 -25.20 15.55
N SER A 607 15.75 -24.57 16.27
CA SER A 607 14.48 -24.05 15.74
C SER A 607 14.64 -22.64 15.14
N GLU A 608 14.66 -22.54 13.81
CA GLU A 608 14.70 -21.25 13.08
C GLU A 608 13.61 -20.25 13.53
N PRO A 609 12.33 -20.62 13.76
CA PRO A 609 11.32 -19.71 14.32
C PRO A 609 11.67 -19.18 15.72
N TYR A 610 12.34 -19.98 16.56
CA TYR A 610 12.75 -19.57 17.89
C TYR A 610 13.95 -18.63 17.84
N ARG A 611 14.99 -18.96 17.06
CA ARG A 611 16.12 -18.05 16.77
C ARG A 611 15.65 -16.70 16.23
N LYS A 612 14.64 -16.69 15.37
CA LYS A 612 14.00 -15.46 14.85
C LYS A 612 13.34 -14.63 15.95
N MET A 613 12.68 -15.26 16.93
CA MET A 613 12.06 -14.58 18.08
C MET A 613 13.10 -13.94 19.00
N VAL A 614 14.17 -14.68 19.27
CA VAL A 614 15.35 -14.19 20.00
C VAL A 614 15.96 -13.00 19.28
N MET A 615 16.22 -13.12 17.98
CA MET A 615 16.85 -12.07 17.18
C MET A 615 15.99 -10.80 17.07
N GLU A 616 14.66 -10.91 16.88
CA GLU A 616 13.77 -9.73 16.91
C GLU A 616 13.77 -9.04 18.28
N THR A 617 13.92 -9.81 19.36
CA THR A 617 14.01 -9.26 20.72
C THR A 617 15.32 -8.54 20.95
N ILE A 618 16.46 -9.15 20.62
CA ILE A 618 17.79 -8.52 20.74
C ILE A 618 17.88 -7.27 19.85
N GLU A 619 17.33 -7.31 18.63
CA GLU A 619 17.25 -6.16 17.71
C GLU A 619 16.53 -4.98 18.36
N LYS A 620 15.30 -5.18 18.84
CA LYS A 620 14.51 -4.12 19.47
C LYS A 620 15.14 -3.61 20.78
N VAL A 621 15.68 -4.50 21.61
CA VAL A 621 16.37 -4.12 22.86
C VAL A 621 17.61 -3.28 22.57
N MET A 622 18.48 -3.69 21.65
CA MET A 622 19.68 -2.93 21.29
C MET A 622 19.38 -1.66 20.48
N SER A 623 18.24 -1.59 19.80
CA SER A 623 17.74 -0.39 19.12
C SER A 623 17.22 0.66 20.13
N ALA A 624 16.59 0.22 21.23
CA ALA A 624 16.05 1.08 22.27
C ALA A 624 17.10 1.55 23.31
N LEU A 625 17.95 0.64 23.81
CA LEU A 625 18.91 0.92 24.88
C LEU A 625 20.37 1.07 24.41
N GLY A 626 20.71 0.65 23.19
CA GLY A 626 22.09 0.62 22.71
C GLY A 626 22.90 -0.59 23.21
N SER A 627 24.23 -0.44 23.25
CA SER A 627 25.19 -1.51 23.60
C SER A 627 26.09 -1.19 24.81
N THR A 628 25.83 -0.08 25.52
CA THR A 628 26.71 0.45 26.58
C THR A 628 26.86 -0.48 27.79
N GLU A 629 25.83 -1.24 28.12
CA GLU A 629 25.82 -2.19 29.24
C GLU A 629 26.38 -3.58 28.87
N VAL A 630 26.55 -3.87 27.59
CA VAL A 630 27.02 -5.17 27.09
C VAL A 630 28.52 -5.29 27.38
N ASP A 631 28.93 -6.26 28.19
CA ASP A 631 30.33 -6.51 28.50
C ASP A 631 31.06 -7.22 27.34
N ALA A 632 32.37 -7.46 27.48
CA ALA A 632 33.16 -8.09 26.42
C ALA A 632 32.76 -9.55 26.17
N ARG A 633 32.37 -10.30 27.22
CA ARG A 633 31.95 -11.69 27.07
C ARG A 633 30.60 -11.80 26.38
N LEU A 634 29.62 -10.98 26.78
CA LEU A 634 28.32 -10.97 26.12
C LEU A 634 28.43 -10.47 24.68
N GLU A 635 29.35 -9.55 24.37
CA GLU A 635 29.67 -9.17 22.98
C GLU A 635 30.16 -10.37 22.15
N GLU A 636 31.12 -11.15 22.65
CA GLU A 636 31.59 -12.36 21.95
C GLU A 636 30.48 -13.38 21.72
N GLN A 637 29.71 -13.72 22.77
CA GLN A 637 28.59 -14.66 22.66
C GLN A 637 27.52 -14.18 21.67
N LEU A 638 27.25 -12.87 21.65
CA LEU A 638 26.25 -12.26 20.78
C LEU A 638 26.71 -12.26 19.31
N ILE A 639 27.97 -11.90 19.03
CA ILE A 639 28.54 -11.96 17.67
C ILE A 639 28.58 -13.40 17.14
N ASP A 640 28.97 -14.37 17.96
CA ASP A 640 28.99 -15.80 17.62
C ASP A 640 27.56 -16.34 17.38
N GLY A 641 26.61 -16.01 18.26
CA GLY A 641 25.19 -16.33 18.13
C GLY A 641 24.55 -15.79 16.84
N ILE A 642 24.78 -14.51 16.50
CA ILE A 642 24.22 -13.95 15.25
C ILE A 642 24.90 -14.51 13.99
N LEU A 643 26.18 -14.86 14.04
CA LEU A 643 26.88 -15.47 12.91
C LEU A 643 26.29 -16.85 12.62
N TYR A 644 26.09 -17.67 13.66
CA TYR A 644 25.43 -18.96 13.57
C TYR A 644 23.99 -18.84 13.03
N ALA A 645 23.17 -18.00 13.67
CA ALA A 645 21.79 -17.73 13.25
C ALA A 645 21.66 -17.06 11.86
N PHE A 646 22.75 -16.48 11.33
CA PHE A 646 22.80 -15.94 9.96
C PHE A 646 23.27 -16.96 8.92
N GLN A 647 24.11 -17.91 9.31
CA GLN A 647 24.61 -18.97 8.41
C GLN A 647 23.52 -20.03 8.14
N GLU A 648 22.83 -20.50 9.16
CA GLU A 648 21.89 -21.63 9.09
C GLU A 648 20.45 -21.28 8.66
N GLN A 649 20.23 -20.13 8.02
CA GLN A 649 18.89 -19.75 7.58
C GLN A 649 18.42 -20.59 6.40
N SER A 650 17.30 -21.29 6.56
CA SER A 650 16.59 -21.91 5.44
C SER A 650 15.74 -20.89 4.68
N THR A 651 15.20 -19.87 5.36
CA THR A 651 14.34 -18.83 4.77
C THR A 651 14.93 -17.42 4.86
N GLU A 652 14.58 -16.56 3.90
CA GLU A 652 15.00 -15.16 3.90
C GLU A 652 14.25 -14.32 4.94
N ASP A 653 14.77 -14.25 6.15
CA ASP A 653 14.19 -13.38 7.17
C ASP A 653 14.84 -11.99 7.22
N ALA A 654 14.04 -10.99 6.86
CA ALA A 654 14.38 -9.57 7.02
C ALA A 654 14.70 -9.22 8.48
N VAL A 655 14.05 -9.88 9.45
CA VAL A 655 14.32 -9.75 10.89
C VAL A 655 15.79 -10.01 11.21
N MET A 656 16.35 -11.10 10.67
CA MET A 656 17.73 -11.49 10.94
C MET A 656 18.74 -10.51 10.30
N LEU A 657 18.45 -10.05 9.08
CA LEU A 657 19.26 -9.04 8.39
C LEU A 657 19.23 -7.68 9.11
N ILE A 658 18.05 -7.27 9.60
CA ILE A 658 17.89 -6.03 10.38
C ILE A 658 18.62 -6.17 11.70
N GLY A 659 18.39 -7.25 12.46
CA GLY A 659 19.07 -7.56 13.72
C GLY A 659 20.58 -7.49 13.61
N PHE A 660 21.17 -8.22 12.64
CA PHE A 660 22.61 -8.22 12.43
C PHE A 660 23.13 -6.81 12.14
N GLY A 661 22.43 -6.05 11.28
CA GLY A 661 22.76 -4.65 10.99
C GLY A 661 22.69 -3.74 12.22
N THR A 662 21.58 -3.80 12.98
CA THR A 662 21.35 -3.00 14.19
C THR A 662 22.40 -3.30 15.25
N ILE A 663 22.73 -4.57 15.48
CA ILE A 663 23.75 -5.02 16.43
C ILE A 663 25.14 -4.47 16.06
N VAL A 664 25.56 -4.67 14.80
CA VAL A 664 26.88 -4.18 14.32
C VAL A 664 26.95 -2.66 14.37
N GLN A 665 25.86 -1.94 14.07
CA GLN A 665 25.79 -0.48 14.20
C GLN A 665 25.84 -0.02 15.67
N SER A 666 25.18 -0.74 16.58
CA SER A 666 25.13 -0.44 18.01
C SER A 666 26.46 -0.70 18.72
N LEU A 667 27.21 -1.75 18.34
CA LEU A 667 28.56 -2.02 18.84
C LEU A 667 29.62 -1.04 18.26
N GLY A 668 29.37 -0.47 17.08
CA GLY A 668 30.18 0.61 16.51
C GLY A 668 31.65 0.23 16.33
N LYS A 669 32.56 0.82 17.13
CA LYS A 669 34.00 0.52 17.06
C LYS A 669 34.38 -0.83 17.66
N ARG A 670 33.57 -1.37 18.59
CA ARG A 670 33.88 -2.60 19.33
C ARG A 670 33.93 -3.82 18.40
N VAL A 671 33.10 -3.82 17.35
CA VAL A 671 33.01 -4.91 16.37
C VAL A 671 34.28 -5.15 15.54
N LYS A 672 35.29 -4.26 15.62
CA LYS A 672 36.50 -4.29 14.77
C LYS A 672 37.21 -5.66 14.73
N PRO A 673 37.43 -6.40 15.84
CA PRO A 673 38.09 -7.71 15.80
C PRO A 673 37.33 -8.76 15.00
N TYR A 674 36.00 -8.66 14.95
CA TYR A 674 35.12 -9.63 14.31
C TYR A 674 34.83 -9.31 12.83
N LEU A 675 35.12 -8.09 12.36
CA LEU A 675 34.90 -7.68 10.96
C LEU A 675 35.51 -8.65 9.91
N PRO A 676 36.71 -9.22 10.09
CA PRO A 676 37.24 -10.22 9.15
C PRO A 676 36.37 -11.49 9.06
N GLN A 677 35.87 -12.00 10.19
CA GLN A 677 35.00 -13.19 10.25
C GLN A 677 33.61 -12.91 9.66
N ILE A 678 33.05 -11.73 9.96
CA ILE A 678 31.78 -11.25 9.38
C ILE A 678 31.92 -11.15 7.86
N CYS A 679 32.99 -10.51 7.35
CA CYS A 679 33.20 -10.37 5.91
C CYS A 679 33.49 -11.70 5.22
N GLY A 680 34.23 -12.63 5.86
CA GLY A 680 34.41 -13.99 5.37
C GLY A 680 33.08 -14.74 5.23
N THR A 681 32.19 -14.61 6.23
CA THR A 681 30.83 -15.20 6.19
C THR A 681 29.99 -14.57 5.07
N ILE A 682 30.05 -13.25 4.89
CA ILE A 682 29.35 -12.54 3.81
C ILE A 682 29.84 -13.01 2.43
N LEU A 683 31.16 -13.12 2.22
CA LEU A 683 31.74 -13.59 0.95
C LEU A 683 31.38 -15.04 0.65
N TRP A 684 31.30 -15.89 1.67
CA TRP A 684 30.82 -17.26 1.53
C TRP A 684 29.33 -17.32 1.15
N ARG A 685 28.47 -16.52 1.79
CA ARG A 685 27.03 -16.43 1.42
C ARG A 685 26.79 -15.77 0.07
N LEU A 686 27.63 -14.82 -0.36
CA LEU A 686 27.57 -14.22 -1.71
C LEU A 686 27.92 -15.22 -2.82
N ASN A 687 28.67 -16.29 -2.51
CA ASN A 687 28.93 -17.41 -3.41
C ASN A 687 27.85 -18.51 -3.41
N ASN A 688 26.77 -18.34 -2.64
CA ASN A 688 25.73 -19.36 -2.53
C ASN A 688 24.92 -19.49 -3.85
N LYS A 689 24.52 -20.72 -4.19
CA LYS A 689 23.65 -21.03 -5.34
C LYS A 689 22.32 -20.27 -5.27
N SER A 690 21.77 -20.12 -4.06
CA SER A 690 20.53 -19.38 -3.82
C SER A 690 20.73 -17.88 -4.06
N ALA A 691 20.15 -17.37 -5.14
CA ALA A 691 20.11 -15.94 -5.47
C ALA A 691 19.63 -15.08 -4.29
N LYS A 692 18.65 -15.59 -3.55
CA LYS A 692 18.10 -15.02 -2.33
C LYS A 692 19.15 -14.83 -1.22
N VAL A 693 19.95 -15.85 -0.93
CA VAL A 693 21.07 -15.72 0.03
C VAL A 693 22.11 -14.69 -0.44
N ARG A 694 22.38 -14.59 -1.75
CA ARG A 694 23.25 -13.54 -2.32
C ARG A 694 22.66 -12.14 -2.12
N GLN A 695 21.33 -11.99 -2.24
CA GLN A 695 20.62 -10.73 -1.99
C GLN A 695 20.86 -10.25 -0.56
N GLN A 696 20.59 -11.12 0.42
CA GLN A 696 20.71 -10.80 1.85
C GLN A 696 22.16 -10.49 2.25
N ALA A 697 23.15 -11.16 1.65
CA ALA A 697 24.56 -10.86 1.85
C ALA A 697 24.93 -9.45 1.36
N ALA A 698 24.47 -9.04 0.17
CA ALA A 698 24.68 -7.70 -0.35
C ALA A 698 23.93 -6.62 0.47
N ASP A 699 22.68 -6.87 0.84
CA ASP A 699 21.89 -5.97 1.69
C ASP A 699 22.55 -5.81 3.09
N LEU A 700 23.27 -6.82 3.61
CA LEU A 700 24.05 -6.70 4.85
C LEU A 700 25.29 -5.80 4.68
N ILE A 701 26.04 -5.92 3.58
CA ILE A 701 27.17 -5.03 3.27
C ILE A 701 26.72 -3.56 3.30
N SER A 702 25.55 -3.27 2.69
CA SER A 702 24.96 -1.93 2.67
C SER A 702 24.74 -1.35 4.08
N ARG A 703 24.35 -2.19 5.05
CA ARG A 703 24.13 -1.79 6.46
C ARG A 703 25.42 -1.63 7.26
N ILE A 704 26.43 -2.46 7.02
CA ILE A 704 27.69 -2.44 7.81
C ILE A 704 28.74 -1.47 7.27
N ALA A 705 28.64 -1.02 6.01
CA ALA A 705 29.66 -0.17 5.36
C ALA A 705 30.04 1.08 6.19
N GLY A 706 29.05 1.76 6.80
CA GLY A 706 29.31 2.90 7.69
C GLY A 706 30.17 2.53 8.91
N VAL A 707 29.94 1.37 9.51
CA VAL A 707 30.66 0.87 10.68
C VAL A 707 32.09 0.44 10.31
N MET A 708 32.28 -0.21 9.16
CA MET A 708 33.60 -0.61 8.66
C MET A 708 34.54 0.59 8.51
N LYS A 709 34.03 1.74 8.06
CA LYS A 709 34.79 3.00 7.99
C LYS A 709 35.13 3.59 9.35
N VAL A 710 34.19 3.55 10.30
CA VAL A 710 34.44 3.98 11.69
C VAL A 710 35.51 3.10 12.37
N CYS A 711 35.59 1.82 11.98
CA CYS A 711 36.64 0.88 12.37
C CYS A 711 37.97 1.04 11.59
N GLN A 712 38.00 1.91 10.57
CA GLN A 712 39.13 2.18 9.67
C GLN A 712 39.56 1.00 8.75
N GLU A 713 38.68 0.01 8.53
CA GLU A 713 38.95 -1.16 7.69
C GLU A 713 38.72 -0.89 6.20
N GLU A 714 39.41 0.12 5.66
CA GLU A 714 39.27 0.54 4.25
C GLU A 714 39.69 -0.55 3.25
N LYS A 715 40.71 -1.36 3.58
CA LYS A 715 41.17 -2.47 2.74
C LYS A 715 40.09 -3.55 2.57
N LEU A 716 39.36 -3.85 3.65
CA LEU A 716 38.30 -4.86 3.65
C LEU A 716 37.09 -4.39 2.85
N MET A 717 36.70 -3.10 2.98
CA MET A 717 35.70 -2.48 2.10
C MET A 717 36.15 -2.46 0.63
N GLY A 718 37.43 -2.21 0.36
CA GLY A 718 37.98 -2.25 -1.00
C GLY A 718 37.90 -3.65 -1.63
N HIS A 719 38.21 -4.70 -0.86
CA HIS A 719 38.05 -6.09 -1.31
C HIS A 719 36.58 -6.44 -1.58
N LEU A 720 35.65 -6.08 -0.68
CA LEU A 720 34.21 -6.23 -0.93
C LEU A 720 33.75 -5.45 -2.17
N GLY A 721 34.31 -4.27 -2.43
CA GLY A 721 34.03 -3.47 -3.62
C GLY A 721 34.44 -4.15 -4.93
N VAL A 722 35.60 -4.83 -4.96
CA VAL A 722 36.05 -5.63 -6.12
C VAL A 722 35.16 -6.85 -6.33
N VAL A 723 34.86 -7.60 -5.27
CA VAL A 723 33.98 -8.79 -5.38
C VAL A 723 32.59 -8.37 -5.86
N LEU A 724 31.97 -7.36 -5.24
CA LEU A 724 30.67 -6.85 -5.69
C LEU A 724 30.71 -6.33 -7.14
N TYR A 725 31.85 -5.82 -7.61
CA TYR A 725 32.00 -5.38 -9.00
C TYR A 725 31.94 -6.54 -10.00
N GLU A 726 32.54 -7.67 -9.68
CA GLU A 726 32.48 -8.89 -10.51
C GLU A 726 31.03 -9.40 -10.66
N TYR A 727 30.22 -9.26 -9.61
CA TYR A 727 28.79 -9.60 -9.63
C TYR A 727 27.86 -8.58 -10.33
N LEU A 728 28.36 -7.51 -11.00
CA LEU A 728 27.50 -6.65 -11.84
C LEU A 728 26.84 -7.40 -13.02
N GLY A 729 27.29 -8.62 -13.33
CA GLY A 729 26.69 -9.51 -14.33
C GLY A 729 25.56 -10.41 -13.82
N GLU A 730 25.11 -10.23 -12.58
CA GLU A 730 24.07 -11.07 -11.96
C GLU A 730 22.74 -11.06 -12.74
N GLU A 731 22.20 -12.25 -13.01
CA GLU A 731 20.98 -12.45 -13.82
C GLU A 731 19.71 -12.05 -13.06
N TYR A 732 19.70 -12.25 -11.74
CA TYR A 732 18.54 -11.97 -10.89
C TYR A 732 18.47 -10.48 -10.49
N PRO A 733 17.46 -9.72 -10.95
CA PRO A 733 17.45 -8.26 -10.78
C PRO A 733 17.25 -7.81 -9.32
N GLU A 734 16.60 -8.62 -8.46
CA GLU A 734 16.52 -8.32 -7.02
C GLU A 734 17.89 -8.35 -6.33
N VAL A 735 18.75 -9.29 -6.76
CA VAL A 735 20.12 -9.47 -6.25
C VAL A 735 21.01 -8.36 -6.80
N LEU A 736 20.97 -8.11 -8.11
CA LEU A 736 21.70 -7.03 -8.77
C LEU A 736 21.38 -5.66 -8.14
N GLY A 737 20.11 -5.37 -7.87
CA GLY A 737 19.71 -4.14 -7.17
C GLY A 737 20.30 -4.01 -5.76
N SER A 738 20.53 -5.12 -5.07
CA SER A 738 21.15 -5.17 -3.73
C SER A 738 22.66 -4.98 -3.80
N ILE A 739 23.31 -5.61 -4.78
CA ILE A 739 24.74 -5.41 -5.10
C ILE A 739 25.02 -3.95 -5.42
N LEU A 740 24.18 -3.31 -6.25
CA LEU A 740 24.26 -1.87 -6.53
C LEU A 740 24.05 -1.02 -5.28
N GLY A 741 23.10 -1.41 -4.41
CA GLY A 741 22.88 -0.77 -3.10
C GLY A 741 24.11 -0.87 -2.18
N ALA A 742 24.77 -2.02 -2.15
CA ALA A 742 26.00 -2.26 -1.39
C ALA A 742 27.19 -1.44 -1.93
N LEU A 743 27.38 -1.41 -3.26
CA LEU A 743 28.39 -0.59 -3.91
C LEU A 743 28.15 0.90 -3.64
N LYS A 744 26.91 1.37 -3.74
CA LYS A 744 26.49 2.72 -3.34
C LYS A 744 26.83 3.02 -1.88
N ALA A 745 26.61 2.09 -0.96
CA ALA A 745 26.98 2.28 0.45
C ALA A 745 28.51 2.41 0.63
N ILE A 746 29.30 1.53 0.01
CA ILE A 746 30.78 1.60 0.05
C ILE A 746 31.28 2.91 -0.57
N VAL A 747 30.84 3.27 -1.77
CA VAL A 747 31.24 4.50 -2.49
C VAL A 747 30.91 5.77 -1.70
N ASN A 748 29.77 5.80 -1.00
CA ASN A 748 29.41 6.94 -0.13
C ASN A 748 30.35 7.13 1.07
N VAL A 749 31.12 6.10 1.44
CA VAL A 749 31.80 5.99 2.73
C VAL A 749 33.33 5.91 2.58
N ILE A 750 33.86 5.16 1.61
CA ILE A 750 35.31 5.02 1.38
C ILE A 750 35.89 6.30 0.76
N GLY A 751 35.15 6.96 -0.14
CA GLY A 751 35.57 8.13 -0.90
C GLY A 751 36.14 7.79 -2.27
N MET A 752 36.08 8.74 -3.20
CA MET A 752 36.29 8.47 -4.64
C MET A 752 37.73 8.10 -5.04
N THR A 753 38.73 8.53 -4.25
CA THR A 753 40.16 8.28 -4.53
C THR A 753 40.66 6.91 -4.10
N LYS A 754 40.00 6.27 -3.12
CA LYS A 754 40.40 4.97 -2.55
C LYS A 754 39.46 3.82 -2.94
N MET A 755 38.48 4.07 -3.81
CA MET A 755 37.55 3.04 -4.27
C MET A 755 38.27 2.03 -5.16
N THR A 756 38.10 0.75 -4.86
CA THR A 756 38.47 -0.38 -5.73
C THR A 756 37.19 -1.17 -6.05
N PRO A 757 36.80 -1.31 -7.33
CA PRO A 757 37.47 -0.83 -8.55
C PRO A 757 37.46 0.71 -8.71
N PRO A 758 38.36 1.27 -9.54
CA PRO A 758 38.34 2.70 -9.88
C PRO A 758 37.03 3.12 -10.57
N ILE A 759 36.59 4.35 -10.30
CA ILE A 759 35.33 4.92 -10.85
C ILE A 759 35.30 4.89 -12.39
N LYS A 760 36.46 5.12 -13.02
CA LYS A 760 36.64 5.11 -14.48
C LYS A 760 36.28 3.76 -15.12
N GLU A 761 36.38 2.67 -14.36
CA GLU A 761 36.01 1.31 -14.79
C GLU A 761 34.59 0.96 -14.34
N LEU A 762 34.19 1.39 -13.14
CA LEU A 762 32.87 1.15 -12.59
C LEU A 762 31.75 1.80 -13.42
N LEU A 763 31.87 3.08 -13.78
CA LEU A 763 30.76 3.81 -14.41
C LEU A 763 30.37 3.26 -15.79
N PRO A 764 31.30 2.96 -16.73
CA PRO A 764 30.94 2.34 -18.01
C PRO A 764 30.23 0.98 -17.89
N ARG A 765 30.42 0.26 -16.77
CA ARG A 765 29.71 -0.98 -16.45
C ARG A 765 28.29 -0.73 -15.92
N LEU A 766 28.03 0.43 -15.31
CA LEU A 766 26.71 0.86 -14.86
C LEU A 766 25.83 1.40 -16.00
N THR A 767 26.41 2.08 -17.00
CA THR A 767 25.66 2.64 -18.14
C THR A 767 24.70 1.64 -18.82
N PRO A 768 25.08 0.38 -19.16
CA PRO A 768 24.13 -0.59 -19.73
C PRO A 768 23.09 -1.10 -18.73
N ILE A 769 23.37 -1.07 -17.42
CA ILE A 769 22.45 -1.52 -16.37
C ILE A 769 21.28 -0.55 -16.18
N LEU A 770 21.44 0.73 -16.55
CA LEU A 770 20.34 1.71 -16.58
C LEU A 770 19.18 1.30 -17.52
N LYS A 771 19.38 0.37 -18.46
CA LYS A 771 18.32 -0.16 -19.34
C LYS A 771 17.51 -1.30 -18.72
N ASN A 772 17.91 -1.80 -17.55
CA ASN A 772 17.20 -2.87 -16.87
C ASN A 772 15.92 -2.30 -16.21
N ARG A 773 14.75 -2.68 -16.75
CA ARG A 773 13.43 -2.15 -16.36
C ARG A 773 12.93 -2.56 -14.96
N HIS A 774 13.75 -3.24 -14.17
CA HIS A 774 13.36 -3.67 -12.84
C HIS A 774 13.57 -2.55 -11.82
N GLU A 775 12.50 -2.12 -11.15
CA GLU A 775 12.50 -0.92 -10.29
C GLU A 775 13.65 -0.86 -9.26
N LYS A 776 13.98 -1.99 -8.60
CA LYS A 776 15.07 -2.05 -7.61
C LYS A 776 16.46 -1.84 -8.24
N VAL A 777 16.63 -2.22 -9.51
CA VAL A 777 17.87 -2.04 -10.26
C VAL A 777 17.97 -0.59 -10.73
N GLU A 778 16.93 -0.05 -11.36
CA GLU A 778 16.86 1.35 -11.78
C GLU A 778 17.17 2.29 -10.60
N GLU A 779 16.43 2.17 -9.50
CA GLU A 779 16.54 3.05 -8.33
C GLU A 779 17.95 3.05 -7.71
N ASN A 780 18.58 1.88 -7.54
CA ASN A 780 19.93 1.80 -6.99
C ASN A 780 21.04 2.17 -7.99
N CYS A 781 20.85 1.87 -9.29
CA CYS A 781 21.80 2.25 -10.34
C CYS A 781 21.83 3.77 -10.52
N ILE A 782 20.67 4.41 -10.65
CA ILE A 782 20.54 5.86 -10.81
C ILE A 782 21.11 6.60 -9.59
N ASP A 783 20.82 6.13 -8.37
CA ASP A 783 21.40 6.71 -7.15
C ASP A 783 22.92 6.55 -7.12
N LEU A 784 23.47 5.38 -7.49
CA LEU A 784 24.92 5.16 -7.55
C LEU A 784 25.59 6.10 -8.57
N VAL A 785 25.03 6.20 -9.78
CA VAL A 785 25.48 7.14 -10.82
C VAL A 785 25.42 8.59 -10.34
N GLY A 786 24.34 8.99 -9.65
CA GLY A 786 24.20 10.31 -9.05
C GLY A 786 25.23 10.62 -7.96
N ARG A 787 25.61 9.62 -7.13
CA ARG A 787 26.70 9.78 -6.15
C ARG A 787 28.08 9.88 -6.81
N ILE A 788 28.29 9.20 -7.93
CA ILE A 788 29.51 9.36 -8.74
C ILE A 788 29.56 10.75 -9.36
N ALA A 789 28.44 11.27 -9.89
CA ALA A 789 28.36 12.62 -10.47
C ALA A 789 28.64 13.74 -9.46
N ASP A 790 28.07 13.66 -8.24
CA ASP A 790 28.22 14.70 -7.20
C ASP A 790 29.65 14.78 -6.61
N ARG A 791 30.37 13.66 -6.55
CA ARG A 791 31.65 13.55 -5.80
C ARG A 791 32.87 13.11 -6.62
N GLY A 792 32.68 12.68 -7.86
CA GLY A 792 33.69 12.03 -8.69
C GLY A 792 33.54 12.33 -10.18
N SER A 793 32.92 13.45 -10.53
CA SER A 793 32.74 13.95 -11.90
C SER A 793 34.04 13.99 -12.70
N GLU A 794 35.13 14.41 -12.07
CA GLU A 794 36.47 14.58 -12.65
C GLU A 794 37.08 13.28 -13.23
N TYR A 795 36.69 12.11 -12.73
CA TYR A 795 37.24 10.82 -13.16
C TYR A 795 36.63 10.29 -14.47
N VAL A 796 35.65 11.01 -15.03
CA VAL A 796 34.77 10.56 -16.11
C VAL A 796 34.66 11.64 -17.18
N SER A 797 34.86 11.27 -18.45
CA SER A 797 34.76 12.22 -19.57
C SER A 797 33.31 12.70 -19.79
N SER A 798 33.14 13.97 -20.14
CA SER A 798 31.84 14.60 -20.45
C SER A 798 31.00 13.82 -21.48
N ARG A 799 31.63 13.10 -22.41
CA ARG A 799 30.94 12.27 -23.41
C ARG A 799 30.15 11.11 -22.80
N GLU A 800 30.69 10.44 -21.76
CA GLU A 800 29.99 9.35 -21.08
C GLU A 800 28.90 9.90 -20.16
N TRP A 801 29.14 11.05 -19.51
CA TRP A 801 28.09 11.77 -18.79
C TRP A 801 26.90 12.15 -19.68
N MET A 802 27.16 12.63 -20.90
CA MET A 802 26.09 12.96 -21.85
C MET A 802 25.35 11.72 -22.35
N ARG A 803 26.05 10.60 -22.56
CA ARG A 803 25.41 9.30 -22.85
C ARG A 803 24.46 8.89 -21.72
N ILE A 804 24.89 9.01 -20.47
CA ILE A 804 24.05 8.75 -19.29
C ILE A 804 22.83 9.68 -19.27
N CYS A 805 22.98 10.97 -19.56
CA CYS A 805 21.84 11.89 -19.67
C CYS A 805 20.78 11.45 -20.70
N PHE A 806 21.18 10.87 -21.84
CA PHE A 806 20.23 10.31 -22.80
C PHE A 806 19.50 9.07 -22.26
N GLU A 807 20.18 8.15 -21.60
CA GLU A 807 19.54 6.96 -21.00
C GLU A 807 18.60 7.34 -19.84
N LEU A 808 19.01 8.30 -18.99
CA LEU A 808 18.19 8.82 -17.88
C LEU A 808 16.90 9.52 -18.36
N LEU A 809 16.89 10.06 -19.57
CA LEU A 809 15.71 10.75 -20.13
C LEU A 809 14.54 9.78 -20.34
N GLU A 810 14.80 8.53 -20.71
CA GLU A 810 13.75 7.49 -20.77
C GLU A 810 13.26 7.10 -19.36
N LEU A 811 14.14 7.09 -18.36
CA LEU A 811 13.78 6.77 -16.97
C LEU A 811 12.95 7.86 -16.27
N LEU A 812 12.83 9.07 -16.85
CA LEU A 812 11.84 10.06 -16.43
C LEU A 812 10.39 9.58 -16.63
N LYS A 813 10.16 8.57 -17.49
CA LYS A 813 8.84 7.98 -17.73
C LYS A 813 8.43 6.94 -16.69
N ALA A 814 9.34 6.47 -15.83
CA ALA A 814 9.07 5.39 -14.88
C ALA A 814 7.82 5.66 -14.02
N HIS A 815 7.00 4.65 -13.74
CA HIS A 815 5.75 4.81 -12.98
C HIS A 815 6.00 5.16 -11.50
N LYS A 816 7.09 4.68 -10.92
CA LYS A 816 7.47 4.92 -9.52
C LYS A 816 7.97 6.35 -9.29
N LYS A 817 7.39 7.06 -8.31
CA LYS A 817 7.80 8.44 -7.96
C LYS A 817 9.26 8.53 -7.49
N SER A 818 9.79 7.50 -6.82
CA SER A 818 11.16 7.54 -6.29
C SER A 818 12.21 7.42 -7.40
N ILE A 819 12.00 6.57 -8.41
CA ILE A 819 12.86 6.47 -9.60
C ILE A 819 12.91 7.81 -10.32
N ARG A 820 11.74 8.39 -10.69
CA ARG A 820 11.70 9.72 -11.33
C ARG A 820 12.43 10.79 -10.52
N ARG A 821 12.32 10.77 -9.18
CA ARG A 821 13.03 11.70 -8.30
C ARG A 821 14.55 11.46 -8.31
N ALA A 822 15.01 10.21 -8.25
CA ALA A 822 16.42 9.86 -8.34
C ALA A 822 17.00 10.32 -9.70
N THR A 823 16.29 10.05 -10.80
CA THR A 823 16.65 10.47 -12.15
C THR A 823 16.84 11.99 -12.24
N VAL A 824 15.88 12.76 -11.75
CA VAL A 824 15.95 14.23 -11.79
C VAL A 824 17.08 14.78 -10.92
N ASN A 825 17.29 14.24 -9.70
CA ASN A 825 18.44 14.62 -8.87
C ASN A 825 19.77 14.35 -9.61
N THR A 826 19.88 13.20 -10.27
CA THR A 826 21.07 12.80 -11.03
C THR A 826 21.29 13.71 -12.25
N PHE A 827 20.24 14.17 -12.93
CA PHE A 827 20.36 15.23 -13.95
C PHE A 827 20.97 16.51 -13.40
N GLY A 828 20.58 16.96 -12.20
CA GLY A 828 21.19 18.11 -11.53
C GLY A 828 22.70 17.92 -11.27
N TYR A 829 23.09 16.77 -10.72
CA TYR A 829 24.50 16.46 -10.48
C TYR A 829 25.33 16.37 -11.78
N ILE A 830 24.77 15.82 -12.87
CA ILE A 830 25.47 15.75 -14.16
C ILE A 830 25.55 17.12 -14.82
N ALA A 831 24.51 17.95 -14.76
CA ALA A 831 24.54 19.32 -15.29
C ALA A 831 25.57 20.20 -14.56
N LYS A 832 25.78 19.97 -13.26
CA LYS A 832 26.87 20.57 -12.48
C LYS A 832 28.26 20.09 -12.91
N ALA A 833 28.37 18.86 -13.42
CA ALA A 833 29.63 18.23 -13.82
C ALA A 833 30.09 18.61 -15.24
N ILE A 834 29.19 18.60 -16.24
CA ILE A 834 29.52 18.98 -17.63
C ILE A 834 29.35 20.48 -17.87
N GLY A 835 28.30 21.06 -17.29
CA GLY A 835 27.75 22.35 -17.69
C GLY A 835 26.27 22.23 -18.11
N PRO A 836 25.45 23.27 -17.90
CA PRO A 836 24.00 23.18 -18.10
C PRO A 836 23.57 23.17 -19.58
N HIS A 837 24.35 23.75 -20.50
CA HIS A 837 23.91 23.98 -21.88
C HIS A 837 23.68 22.69 -22.69
N ASP A 838 24.59 21.72 -22.58
CA ASP A 838 24.49 20.44 -23.30
C ASP A 838 23.29 19.60 -22.80
N VAL A 839 23.09 19.59 -21.48
CA VAL A 839 21.94 18.89 -20.84
C VAL A 839 20.63 19.59 -21.19
N LEU A 840 20.61 20.93 -21.20
CA LEU A 840 19.43 21.72 -21.51
C LEU A 840 18.94 21.50 -22.95
N ALA A 841 19.85 21.48 -23.94
CA ALA A 841 19.47 21.21 -25.33
C ALA A 841 18.75 19.86 -25.49
N THR A 842 19.21 18.83 -24.78
CA THR A 842 18.56 17.51 -24.76
C THR A 842 17.19 17.54 -24.07
N LEU A 843 17.04 18.27 -22.96
CA LEU A 843 15.76 18.42 -22.26
C LEU A 843 14.74 19.24 -23.08
N LEU A 844 15.14 20.35 -23.70
CA LEU A 844 14.25 21.20 -24.50
C LEU A 844 13.67 20.45 -25.71
N ASN A 845 14.48 19.62 -26.38
CA ASN A 845 13.98 18.74 -27.45
C ASN A 845 12.90 17.75 -26.96
N ASN A 846 12.94 17.32 -25.69
CA ASN A 846 11.95 16.42 -25.11
C ASN A 846 10.63 17.12 -24.71
N LEU A 847 10.59 18.47 -24.67
CA LEU A 847 9.33 19.21 -24.46
C LEU A 847 8.37 19.11 -25.65
N LYS A 848 8.87 18.76 -26.85
CA LYS A 848 8.10 18.55 -28.08
C LYS A 848 7.34 17.21 -28.11
N VAL A 849 7.52 16.36 -27.10
CA VAL A 849 6.83 15.07 -27.00
C VAL A 849 5.37 15.24 -26.56
N GLN A 850 4.42 14.66 -27.31
CA GLN A 850 2.99 14.82 -27.03
C GLN A 850 2.56 14.34 -25.63
N GLU A 851 3.18 13.28 -25.11
CA GLU A 851 2.82 12.65 -23.84
C GLU A 851 3.01 13.60 -22.63
N ARG A 852 1.92 13.87 -21.90
CA ARG A 852 1.89 14.82 -20.78
C ARG A 852 2.89 14.47 -19.67
N GLN A 853 3.06 13.19 -19.35
CA GLN A 853 3.95 12.76 -18.27
C GLN A 853 5.41 13.12 -18.57
N ASN A 854 5.85 12.91 -19.81
CA ASN A 854 7.23 13.20 -20.24
C ASN A 854 7.52 14.69 -20.19
N ARG A 855 6.59 15.52 -20.68
CA ARG A 855 6.70 16.98 -20.61
C ARG A 855 6.80 17.48 -19.18
N VAL A 856 6.00 16.94 -18.25
CA VAL A 856 6.06 17.31 -16.82
C VAL A 856 7.37 16.86 -16.17
N CYS A 857 7.90 15.67 -16.48
CA CYS A 857 9.16 15.23 -15.87
C CYS A 857 10.38 15.96 -16.44
N THR A 858 10.34 16.31 -17.73
CA THR A 858 11.33 17.18 -18.39
C THR A 858 11.31 18.59 -17.82
N THR A 859 10.10 19.15 -17.62
CA THR A 859 9.86 20.42 -16.93
C THR A 859 10.54 20.46 -15.55
N VAL A 860 10.36 19.41 -14.74
CA VAL A 860 10.98 19.32 -13.41
C VAL A 860 12.51 19.10 -13.49
N ALA A 861 13.00 18.39 -14.51
CA ALA A 861 14.44 18.28 -14.77
C ALA A 861 15.08 19.64 -15.11
N ILE A 862 14.43 20.45 -15.95
CA ILE A 862 14.89 21.80 -16.28
C ILE A 862 14.91 22.70 -15.03
N ALA A 863 13.91 22.59 -14.14
CA ALA A 863 13.87 23.31 -12.88
C ALA A 863 15.05 22.96 -11.95
N ILE A 864 15.41 21.68 -11.80
CA ILE A 864 16.56 21.25 -10.98
C ILE A 864 17.91 21.62 -11.64
N VAL A 865 18.01 21.62 -12.97
CA VAL A 865 19.20 22.16 -13.66
C VAL A 865 19.35 23.67 -13.40
N ALA A 866 18.26 24.43 -13.40
CA ALA A 866 18.26 25.85 -13.07
C ALA A 866 18.56 26.14 -11.58
N GLU A 867 18.10 25.29 -10.65
CA GLU A 867 18.49 25.36 -9.23
C GLU A 867 20.00 25.12 -9.06
N THR A 868 20.54 24.11 -9.73
CA THR A 868 21.93 23.66 -9.53
C THR A 868 22.95 24.53 -10.25
N CYS A 869 22.63 25.01 -11.46
CA CYS A 869 23.54 25.77 -12.33
C CYS A 869 23.20 27.28 -12.43
N SER A 870 22.29 27.76 -11.59
CA SER A 870 21.67 29.10 -11.59
C SER A 870 20.71 29.37 -12.76
N PRO A 871 19.60 30.13 -12.54
CA PRO A 871 18.56 30.29 -13.57
C PRO A 871 19.01 31.01 -14.84
N PHE A 872 20.01 31.89 -14.76
CA PHE A 872 20.49 32.68 -15.90
C PHE A 872 21.02 31.81 -17.07
N THR A 873 21.48 30.58 -16.82
CA THR A 873 21.95 29.68 -17.88
C THR A 873 20.81 28.96 -18.61
N VAL A 874 19.65 28.85 -17.97
CA VAL A 874 18.49 28.05 -18.43
C VAL A 874 17.39 28.93 -18.99
N LEU A 875 17.11 30.06 -18.33
CA LEU A 875 16.00 30.95 -18.65
C LEU A 875 16.03 31.48 -20.11
N PRO A 876 17.17 31.91 -20.69
CA PRO A 876 17.20 32.35 -22.09
C PRO A 876 16.85 31.23 -23.08
N GLY A 877 17.22 29.98 -22.79
CA GLY A 877 16.88 28.82 -23.60
C GLY A 877 15.38 28.51 -23.57
N LEU A 878 14.77 28.55 -22.38
CA LEU A 878 13.32 28.42 -22.22
C LEU A 878 12.55 29.53 -22.95
N MET A 879 12.97 30.79 -22.77
CA MET A 879 12.34 31.94 -23.44
C MET A 879 12.47 31.88 -24.97
N ASN A 880 13.53 31.27 -25.50
CA ASN A 880 13.67 31.05 -26.94
C ASN A 880 12.73 29.96 -27.47
N GLU A 881 12.59 28.83 -26.76
CA GLU A 881 11.64 27.77 -27.16
C GLU A 881 10.17 28.20 -27.05
N TYR A 882 9.83 29.18 -26.19
CA TYR A 882 8.48 29.76 -26.16
C TYR A 882 8.08 30.43 -27.48
N ARG A 883 9.05 30.87 -28.29
CA ARG A 883 8.80 31.48 -29.61
C ARG A 883 8.43 30.44 -30.70
N VAL A 884 8.50 29.15 -30.39
CA VAL A 884 8.05 28.10 -31.30
C VAL A 884 6.51 28.11 -31.33
N PRO A 885 5.86 28.18 -32.51
CA PRO A 885 4.40 28.34 -32.64
C PRO A 885 3.62 27.05 -32.34
N GLU A 886 4.09 26.22 -31.41
CA GLU A 886 3.41 25.00 -30.96
C GLU A 886 2.88 25.18 -29.54
N LEU A 887 1.55 25.24 -29.41
CA LEU A 887 0.85 25.45 -28.13
C LEU A 887 1.28 24.45 -27.04
N ASN A 888 1.68 23.23 -27.41
CA ASN A 888 2.21 22.20 -26.51
C ASN A 888 3.57 22.57 -25.89
N VAL A 889 4.43 23.24 -26.66
CA VAL A 889 5.77 23.68 -26.26
C VAL A 889 5.66 24.95 -25.42
N GLN A 890 4.86 25.93 -25.85
CA GLN A 890 4.53 27.12 -25.05
C GLN A 890 3.97 26.73 -23.67
N ASN A 891 2.97 25.83 -23.64
CA ASN A 891 2.43 25.27 -22.40
C ASN A 891 3.45 24.44 -21.59
N GLY A 892 4.49 23.91 -22.23
CA GLY A 892 5.59 23.20 -21.57
C GLY A 892 6.58 24.16 -20.93
N VAL A 893 6.92 25.25 -21.64
CA VAL A 893 7.78 26.33 -21.13
C VAL A 893 7.11 27.07 -19.98
N LEU A 894 5.83 27.45 -20.08
CA LEU A 894 5.09 28.10 -18.99
C LEU A 894 5.05 27.25 -17.71
N LYS A 895 4.89 25.93 -17.85
CA LYS A 895 4.99 24.98 -16.73
C LYS A 895 6.43 24.88 -16.21
N SER A 896 7.43 24.84 -17.10
CA SER A 896 8.85 24.84 -16.74
C SER A 896 9.23 26.09 -15.95
N LEU A 897 8.76 27.26 -16.34
CA LEU A 897 8.92 28.51 -15.60
C LEU A 897 8.24 28.44 -14.23
N ALA A 898 6.99 27.98 -14.14
CA ALA A 898 6.28 27.85 -12.87
C ALA A 898 7.02 26.95 -11.87
N PHE A 899 7.45 25.74 -12.29
CA PHE A 899 8.24 24.85 -11.43
C PHE A 899 9.63 25.41 -11.14
N MET A 900 10.30 26.06 -12.10
CA MET A 900 11.61 26.68 -11.87
C MET A 900 11.52 27.79 -10.81
N PHE A 901 10.55 28.69 -10.91
CA PHE A 901 10.33 29.76 -9.93
C PHE A 901 9.96 29.21 -8.53
N GLU A 902 9.20 28.13 -8.47
CA GLU A 902 8.91 27.42 -7.20
C GLU A 902 10.18 26.84 -6.56
N TYR A 903 11.05 26.19 -7.35
CA TYR A 903 12.27 25.55 -6.85
C TYR A 903 13.35 26.54 -6.41
N ILE A 904 13.58 27.61 -7.18
CA ILE A 904 14.64 28.59 -6.91
C ILE A 904 14.27 29.57 -5.79
N GLY A 905 12.98 29.66 -5.43
CA GLY A 905 12.48 30.40 -4.28
C GLY A 905 12.87 31.87 -4.29
N GLU A 906 13.72 32.28 -3.36
CA GLU A 906 14.14 33.69 -3.21
C GLU A 906 14.93 34.22 -4.42
N MET A 907 15.67 33.36 -5.13
CA MET A 907 16.44 33.76 -6.33
C MET A 907 15.53 34.27 -7.46
N SER A 908 14.22 34.01 -7.41
CA SER A 908 13.24 34.48 -8.39
C SER A 908 13.24 35.98 -8.59
N LYS A 909 13.52 36.76 -7.54
CA LYS A 909 13.42 38.23 -7.51
C LYS A 909 14.24 38.92 -8.62
N ASP A 910 15.39 38.35 -8.95
CA ASP A 910 16.34 38.92 -9.92
C ASP A 910 15.93 38.65 -11.39
N TYR A 911 14.97 37.72 -11.62
CA TYR A 911 14.56 37.27 -12.96
C TYR A 911 13.15 37.73 -13.38
N ILE A 912 12.38 38.38 -12.50
CA ILE A 912 10.99 38.79 -12.78
C ILE A 912 10.90 39.67 -14.04
N TYR A 913 11.75 40.70 -14.14
CA TYR A 913 11.74 41.61 -15.28
C TYR A 913 12.05 40.93 -16.62
N ALA A 914 12.88 39.87 -16.62
CA ALA A 914 13.20 39.12 -17.84
C ALA A 914 11.99 38.32 -18.35
N VAL A 915 11.16 37.76 -17.46
CA VAL A 915 10.03 36.89 -17.83
C VAL A 915 8.71 37.66 -17.99
N THR A 916 8.62 38.90 -17.51
CA THR A 916 7.45 39.78 -17.64
C THR A 916 6.87 39.82 -19.07
N PRO A 917 7.62 40.08 -20.16
CA PRO A 917 7.05 40.14 -21.51
C PRO A 917 6.54 38.78 -22.04
N LEU A 918 7.07 37.66 -21.53
CA LEU A 918 6.58 36.32 -21.86
C LEU A 918 5.25 36.02 -21.15
N LEU A 919 5.11 36.47 -19.90
CA LEU A 919 3.86 36.35 -19.15
C LEU A 919 2.76 37.28 -19.68
N GLU A 920 3.12 38.45 -20.18
CA GLU A 920 2.19 39.38 -20.83
C GLU A 920 1.52 38.72 -22.04
N ASP A 921 2.32 38.17 -22.96
CA ASP A 921 1.84 37.40 -24.11
C ASP A 921 0.96 36.20 -23.68
N ALA A 922 1.45 35.37 -22.77
CA ALA A 922 0.75 34.18 -22.29
C ALA A 922 -0.55 34.46 -21.50
N LEU A 923 -0.76 35.68 -21.00
CA LEU A 923 -2.00 36.11 -20.35
C LEU A 923 -3.01 36.71 -21.33
N MET A 924 -2.54 37.16 -22.50
CA MET A 924 -3.35 37.73 -23.58
C MET A 924 -3.86 36.67 -24.57
N ASP A 925 -3.09 35.59 -24.80
CA ASP A 925 -3.38 34.47 -25.71
C ASP A 925 -4.44 33.48 -25.14
N ARG A 926 -5.66 33.98 -24.91
CA ARG A 926 -6.75 33.30 -24.17
C ARG A 926 -7.44 32.12 -24.88
#